data_AF-A0A7J6J614-F1
#
_entry.id   AF-A0A7J6J614-F1
#
_cell.length_a   1.000
_cell.length_b   1.000
_cell.length_c   1.000
_cell.angle_alpha   90.00
_cell.angle_beta   90.00
_cell.angle_gamma   90.00
#
_symmetry.space_group_name_H-M   'P 1'
#
loop_
_entity.id
_entity.type
_entity.pdbx_description
1 polymer ?
#
loop_
_entity_poly.entity_id
_entity_poly.type
_entity_poly.pdbx_seq_one_letter_code
_entity_poly.pdbx_strand_id
1 'polypeptide(L)'
;MLQEKHTIDFGSRDGGSAPAKATDAFFPQFFLDFFSIVGKPRSPITKSDGPVFDNIEFSLESYAAPYSAKHIGGIPFDITGRTFRVAKAGTREVWFVVMHPVAHEPTSRGGAPRERPTALDKSGMPAGLARELAAYIVGVFQSPQLLGEGVEACWRLGTKSTQRISSAKWQVFQQQFMDGWAAWASTHNPNSFWRRHEPAFHAYDYGANIEIQVSDTIYDLPRERHIPYEEEEEEEEEGVEDAEQDAEEEGLRDGNSRQEVEELSLNEGQSTHSDTVEGREYQQMLRESRDLQSMIVELNARFDLSSISAISYALAVCINSESGGSQTRCLLADRNMVAREYPGNRDYTFYPQAFHPTYGNFSSSQPPAFLNSLYTALQGNMSDRNEGADVLSFGYFQGYSNIKRSVRHSASALLATKGYATAALTAPTSHTSAMSYTRDRRERLLRRIRGDLTPEQPEESKPFARERRQLDIAIEKDEVAYRMEQVVSLNIRHMDSVERTFENVIRPIFQLMRFFLTEHESYVHIFRSIPVGIFPRIMSAYCRLFELAICEMERRYVAGGERGLDLAHSEAVAVLDRLGGYIFTGHERHLPKTVLRPLGTIDSLLAGAWPYIDPAVLDLGPAGAATCFMDTSRWPRSAKTGRLILLHISELQHHYGDRLASHRETEIWFSQLGRDAFKSHAAVTEYVTELLREMWIPQTKLFIANQLRRRLQEGSSDTSSIPITLEQKEACKSAVEAWEAAPDAFTHIALQRLTDGLTSGGSRIKITLSRTRTRHDFATELLRVISTEKGRAASAPVNATWPDHLQAAITSGNQASNGLKPDEWVSVIAGRLLAAGVEWVPDAVKGRLTSTTVVSLRGREVAHVVVTGPPGSLRRAAQEAQIKHEKAAHDRALRQTRRTISFGCSFPFTNVPSLITDGFLKAKAIFSNKGDLRVLDHYQLAINCLSNNIDDPLCCLMLMITLTVCSSSETLEVAPGSREFGTAAKRKDPAQLALVMVTRMMWFLYPASFPWKKGSSGTAYDVAEMTKKIEHKGCSNRMLRELGWVTSKSNRDSPRNTDLQLRPQEDLLQTFRELRSAMKRPDDFISVVFNSQDSIWTERCASIIKDR
;
A
#
# COMPACT_ATOMS: atom_id res chain seq x y z
N MET A 1 -1.52 -30.63 25.42
CA MET A 1 -1.70 -29.26 25.98
C MET A 1 -2.57 -28.35 25.10
N LEU A 2 -2.11 -27.77 23.98
CA LEU A 2 -2.97 -26.85 23.18
C LEU A 2 -4.15 -27.55 22.49
N GLN A 3 -4.09 -28.87 22.32
CA GLN A 3 -5.17 -29.70 21.75
C GLN A 3 -6.06 -30.38 22.78
N GLU A 4 -5.95 -29.97 24.04
CA GLU A 4 -6.79 -30.42 25.14
C GLU A 4 -7.49 -29.20 25.75
N LYS A 5 -8.77 -29.38 26.15
CA LYS A 5 -9.51 -28.33 26.83
C LYS A 5 -9.07 -28.27 28.28
N HIS A 6 -8.56 -27.13 28.67
CA HIS A 6 -8.25 -26.80 30.06
C HIS A 6 -9.03 -25.55 30.48
N THR A 7 -9.20 -25.37 31.78
CA THR A 7 -9.72 -24.12 32.36
C THR A 7 -8.63 -23.56 33.26
N ILE A 8 -8.25 -22.31 33.04
CA ILE A 8 -7.28 -21.62 33.89
C ILE A 8 -7.88 -20.32 34.41
N ASP A 9 -8.31 -20.34 35.68
CA ASP A 9 -8.69 -19.12 36.40
C ASP A 9 -7.59 -18.74 37.38
N PHE A 10 -6.60 -17.99 36.89
CA PHE A 10 -5.54 -17.45 37.75
C PHE A 10 -6.02 -16.34 38.67
N GLY A 11 -7.26 -15.86 38.52
CA GLY A 11 -7.89 -14.98 39.48
C GLY A 11 -8.76 -15.72 40.49
N SER A 12 -8.73 -17.05 40.55
CA SER A 12 -9.46 -17.82 41.56
C SER A 12 -8.98 -17.48 42.97
N ARG A 13 -9.94 -17.47 43.92
CA ARG A 13 -9.65 -17.30 45.35
C ARG A 13 -8.80 -18.42 45.91
N ASP A 14 -8.93 -19.63 45.37
CA ASP A 14 -8.16 -20.80 45.80
C ASP A 14 -6.65 -20.64 45.51
N GLY A 15 -6.31 -19.84 44.50
CA GLY A 15 -4.93 -19.44 44.20
C GLY A 15 -4.41 -18.29 45.07
N GLY A 16 -5.20 -17.77 46.01
CA GLY A 16 -4.84 -16.59 46.81
C GLY A 16 -5.02 -15.26 46.07
N SER A 17 -5.75 -15.24 44.95
CA SER A 17 -6.23 -14.00 44.34
C SER A 17 -7.47 -13.48 45.05
N ALA A 18 -7.55 -12.17 45.29
CA ALA A 18 -8.69 -11.54 45.91
C ALA A 18 -9.00 -10.19 45.25
N PRO A 19 -10.24 -9.66 45.36
CA PRO A 19 -10.46 -8.24 45.14
C PRO A 19 -9.52 -7.43 46.02
N ALA A 20 -8.94 -6.36 45.49
CA ALA A 20 -8.14 -5.43 46.29
C ALA A 20 -9.04 -4.80 47.36
N LYS A 21 -8.52 -4.67 48.59
CA LYS A 21 -9.26 -4.14 49.73
C LYS A 21 -8.71 -2.77 50.11
N ALA A 22 -9.56 -1.91 50.67
CA ALA A 22 -9.14 -0.64 51.26
C ALA A 22 -8.09 -0.80 52.38
N THR A 23 -8.07 -1.97 53.04
CA THR A 23 -7.10 -2.31 54.09
C THR A 23 -5.76 -2.82 53.57
N ASP A 24 -5.61 -3.08 52.27
CA ASP A 24 -4.32 -3.43 51.69
C ASP A 24 -3.41 -2.18 51.63
N ALA A 25 -2.10 -2.38 51.63
CA ALA A 25 -1.15 -1.27 51.50
C ALA A 25 -0.92 -0.96 50.01
N PHE A 26 -1.07 0.30 49.62
CA PHE A 26 -0.83 0.79 48.26
C PHE A 26 0.25 1.87 48.28
N PHE A 27 1.20 1.79 47.35
CA PHE A 27 2.31 2.74 47.23
C PHE A 27 2.33 3.32 45.81
N PRO A 28 1.64 4.47 45.59
CA PRO A 28 1.64 5.16 44.31
C PRO A 28 2.99 5.85 44.03
N GLN A 29 3.49 5.71 42.80
CA GLN A 29 4.63 6.45 42.27
C GLN A 29 4.20 7.24 41.04
N PHE A 30 4.61 8.49 40.94
CA PHE A 30 4.11 9.42 39.93
C PHE A 30 5.15 9.73 38.87
N PHE A 31 4.68 9.80 37.62
CA PHE A 31 5.52 10.11 36.48
C PHE A 31 4.80 11.05 35.51
N LEU A 32 5.55 11.95 34.90
CA LEU A 32 5.09 12.67 33.71
C LEU A 32 5.53 11.90 32.46
N ASP A 33 4.56 11.38 31.70
CA ASP A 33 4.85 10.47 30.58
C ASP A 33 4.60 11.06 29.20
N PHE A 34 3.84 12.15 29.14
CA PHE A 34 3.50 12.83 27.90
C PHE A 34 3.41 14.33 28.14
N PHE A 35 3.89 15.10 27.18
CA PHE A 35 3.73 16.55 27.14
C PHE A 35 3.57 16.99 25.69
N SER A 36 2.63 17.90 25.41
CA SER A 36 2.35 18.39 24.08
C SER A 36 1.93 19.85 24.09
N ILE A 37 2.42 20.58 23.10
CA ILE A 37 2.16 21.98 22.84
C ILE A 37 1.57 22.12 21.44
N VAL A 38 0.43 22.78 21.37
CA VAL A 38 -0.27 23.12 20.13
C VAL A 38 -0.14 24.63 19.92
N GLY A 39 0.68 25.05 18.97
CA GLY A 39 0.87 26.47 18.65
C GLY A 39 -0.35 27.13 18.03
N LYS A 40 -0.45 28.45 18.16
CA LYS A 40 -1.39 29.26 17.39
C LYS A 40 -0.93 29.33 15.93
N PRO A 41 -1.86 29.36 14.96
CA PRO A 41 -1.50 29.63 13.58
C PRO A 41 -0.71 30.93 13.45
N ARG A 42 0.28 30.94 12.55
CA ARG A 42 1.08 32.12 12.19
C ARG A 42 1.90 32.74 13.32
N SER A 43 2.13 32.01 14.41
CA SER A 43 2.94 32.48 15.55
C SER A 43 4.07 31.49 15.84
N PRO A 44 5.30 31.95 16.11
CA PRO A 44 6.35 31.09 16.66
C PRO A 44 5.98 30.69 18.09
N ILE A 45 6.30 29.46 18.51
CA ILE A 45 5.97 29.01 19.88
C ILE A 45 7.14 29.11 20.86
N THR A 46 8.35 29.38 20.37
CA THR A 46 9.57 29.48 21.17
C THR A 46 9.97 30.92 21.45
N LYS A 47 10.58 31.17 22.61
CA LYS A 47 11.13 32.47 23.01
C LYS A 47 12.53 32.71 22.44
N SER A 48 12.90 33.98 22.30
CA SER A 48 14.19 34.44 21.75
C SER A 48 15.38 34.22 22.68
N ASP A 49 15.14 34.07 23.99
CA ASP A 49 16.10 33.89 25.08
C ASP A 49 16.17 32.44 25.59
N GLY A 50 15.81 31.47 24.74
CA GLY A 50 15.81 30.05 25.08
C GLY A 50 17.17 29.50 25.53
N PRO A 51 17.20 28.30 26.14
CA PRO A 51 18.41 27.74 26.75
C PRO A 51 19.58 27.62 25.75
N VAL A 52 20.73 28.20 26.12
CA VAL A 52 21.92 28.36 25.25
C VAL A 52 22.49 27.03 24.73
N PHE A 53 22.39 25.96 25.52
CA PHE A 53 22.98 24.65 25.20
C PHE A 53 21.99 23.64 24.60
N ASP A 54 20.74 24.05 24.39
CA ASP A 54 19.74 23.17 23.78
C ASP A 54 19.82 23.22 22.24
N ASN A 55 19.75 22.04 21.62
CA ASN A 55 19.94 21.86 20.19
C ASN A 55 18.81 21.04 19.58
N ILE A 56 18.33 21.52 18.43
CA ILE A 56 17.25 20.93 17.67
C ILE A 56 17.82 20.33 16.39
N GLU A 57 17.66 19.02 16.21
CA GLU A 57 18.09 18.31 15.01
C GLU A 57 17.00 18.46 13.94
N PHE A 58 17.30 19.29 12.94
CA PHE A 58 16.46 19.50 11.78
C PHE A 58 16.71 18.43 10.71
N SER A 59 15.64 17.91 10.11
CA SER A 59 15.72 16.92 9.02
C SER A 59 14.46 16.93 8.14
N LEU A 60 14.66 16.64 6.86
CA LEU A 60 13.58 16.43 5.87
C LEU A 60 13.36 14.95 5.52
N GLU A 61 14.08 14.02 6.16
CA GLU A 61 14.01 12.58 5.87
C GLU A 61 12.66 12.00 6.26
N SER A 62 12.23 12.28 7.50
CA SER A 62 11.05 11.66 8.13
C SER A 62 9.78 12.51 8.03
N TYR A 63 9.65 13.35 7.00
CA TYR A 63 8.56 14.34 6.87
C TYR A 63 7.15 13.75 7.02
N ALA A 64 6.95 12.52 6.49
CA ALA A 64 5.68 11.81 6.49
C ALA A 64 5.45 10.97 7.76
N ALA A 65 6.30 11.12 8.78
CA ALA A 65 6.11 10.42 10.05
C ALA A 65 4.73 10.78 10.63
N PRO A 66 3.95 9.78 11.08
CA PRO A 66 2.63 10.03 11.61
C PRO A 66 2.71 10.87 12.87
N TYR A 67 1.86 11.89 12.94
CA TYR A 67 1.59 12.66 14.14
C TYR A 67 0.97 11.74 15.19
N SER A 68 1.81 11.25 16.10
CA SER A 68 1.50 10.10 16.96
C SER A 68 0.97 10.48 18.34
N ALA A 69 0.66 11.75 18.56
CA ALA A 69 0.17 12.24 19.84
C ALA A 69 -1.34 11.95 19.96
N LYS A 70 -1.63 10.71 20.40
CA LYS A 70 -2.96 10.08 20.45
C LYS A 70 -3.99 10.78 21.34
N HIS A 71 -3.56 11.78 22.12
CA HIS A 71 -4.34 12.33 23.23
C HIS A 71 -4.39 13.86 23.26
N ILE A 72 -4.06 14.54 22.16
CA ILE A 72 -4.03 16.01 22.12
C ILE A 72 -5.44 16.58 22.18
N GLY A 73 -5.68 17.44 23.18
CA GLY A 73 -6.77 18.42 23.19
C GLY A 73 -6.40 19.66 22.37
N GLY A 74 -7.40 20.40 21.86
CA GLY A 74 -7.16 21.69 21.19
C GLY A 74 -6.96 21.66 19.67
N ILE A 75 -7.10 20.51 18.99
CA ILE A 75 -7.17 20.43 17.51
C ILE A 75 -8.63 20.15 17.09
N PRO A 76 -9.39 21.16 16.63
CA PRO A 76 -10.83 21.02 16.35
C PRO A 76 -11.15 20.50 14.93
N PHE A 77 -10.18 19.94 14.20
CA PHE A 77 -10.32 19.56 12.79
C PHE A 77 -9.61 18.24 12.44
N ASP A 78 -9.91 17.67 11.27
CA ASP A 78 -9.24 16.46 10.75
C ASP A 78 -7.79 16.76 10.33
N ILE A 79 -6.85 16.03 10.91
CA ILE A 79 -5.41 16.21 10.70
C ILE A 79 -4.86 15.39 9.51
N THR A 80 -5.69 14.56 8.89
CA THR A 80 -5.29 13.67 7.78
C THR A 80 -4.64 14.45 6.65
N GLY A 81 -3.40 14.09 6.30
CA GLY A 81 -2.62 14.74 5.23
C GLY A 81 -2.17 16.18 5.51
N ARG A 82 -2.20 16.66 6.76
CA ARG A 82 -1.92 18.06 7.14
C ARG A 82 -0.65 18.27 7.96
N THR A 83 0.11 17.22 8.28
CA THR A 83 1.30 17.35 9.14
C THR A 83 2.61 17.14 8.39
N PHE A 84 3.63 17.90 8.77
CA PHE A 84 5.00 17.77 8.28
C PHE A 84 5.96 17.70 9.47
N ARG A 85 6.62 16.55 9.67
CA ARG A 85 7.66 16.42 10.71
C ARG A 85 8.91 17.18 10.28
N VAL A 86 9.35 18.14 11.10
CA VAL A 86 10.42 19.08 10.72
C VAL A 86 11.69 18.93 11.55
N ALA A 87 11.58 18.52 12.82
CA ALA A 87 12.75 18.37 13.67
C ALA A 87 12.53 17.40 14.85
N LYS A 88 13.62 17.11 15.56
CA LYS A 88 13.62 16.45 16.86
C LYS A 88 14.62 17.15 17.79
N ALA A 89 14.19 17.55 18.98
CA ALA A 89 15.07 18.16 19.97
C ALA A 89 15.96 17.13 20.67
N GLY A 90 17.11 17.57 21.18
CA GLY A 90 17.98 16.76 22.03
C GLY A 90 17.28 16.27 23.29
N THR A 91 16.35 17.08 23.80
CA THR A 91 15.42 16.80 24.92
C THR A 91 14.23 15.91 24.55
N ARG A 92 14.25 15.30 23.35
CA ARG A 92 13.36 14.25 22.82
C ARG A 92 12.08 14.72 22.11
N GLU A 93 11.67 15.97 22.26
CA GLU A 93 10.46 16.52 21.63
C GLU A 93 10.54 16.37 20.11
N VAL A 94 9.43 15.95 19.50
CA VAL A 94 9.30 15.89 18.04
C VAL A 94 8.49 17.09 17.57
N TRP A 95 9.03 17.78 16.56
CA TRP A 95 8.47 19.02 16.03
C TRP A 95 7.77 18.81 14.71
N PHE A 96 6.60 19.43 14.57
CA PHE A 96 5.77 19.39 13.38
C PHE A 96 5.34 20.79 12.97
N VAL A 97 5.23 20.99 11.66
CA VAL A 97 4.37 22.03 11.08
C VAL A 97 3.02 21.38 10.79
N VAL A 98 1.95 21.94 11.35
CA VAL A 98 0.58 21.46 11.18
C VAL A 98 -0.24 22.53 10.47
N MET A 99 -0.99 22.14 9.44
CA MET A 99 -1.77 23.05 8.61
C MET A 99 -3.20 23.18 9.15
N HIS A 100 -3.50 24.29 9.83
CA HIS A 100 -4.81 24.63 10.39
C HIS A 100 -5.71 25.24 9.31
N PRO A 101 -6.98 24.82 9.15
CA PRO A 101 -7.87 25.41 8.17
C PRO A 101 -8.25 26.86 8.55
N VAL A 102 -8.30 27.75 7.56
CA VAL A 102 -8.66 29.18 7.76
C VAL A 102 -10.17 29.36 7.99
N ALA A 103 -11.01 28.51 7.38
CA ALA A 103 -12.44 28.49 7.61
C ALA A 103 -12.79 27.44 8.67
N HIS A 104 -13.77 27.73 9.53
CA HIS A 104 -14.40 26.71 10.36
C HIS A 104 -15.09 25.68 9.45
N GLU A 105 -14.37 24.60 9.12
CA GLU A 105 -15.01 23.40 8.59
C GLU A 105 -15.99 22.92 9.67
N PRO A 106 -17.28 22.69 9.35
CA PRO A 106 -18.23 22.22 10.33
C PRO A 106 -17.71 20.91 10.91
N THR A 107 -17.35 20.95 12.19
CA THR A 107 -17.20 19.72 12.97
C THR A 107 -18.50 18.96 12.79
N SER A 108 -18.41 17.68 12.44
CA SER A 108 -19.56 16.80 12.39
C SER A 108 -20.16 16.71 13.79
N ARG A 109 -21.02 17.67 14.15
CA ARG A 109 -21.76 17.69 15.41
C ARG A 109 -22.64 16.43 15.43
N GLY A 110 -22.41 15.57 16.41
CA GLY A 110 -23.33 14.48 16.78
C GLY A 110 -22.83 13.05 16.65
N GLY A 111 -21.59 12.80 16.23
CA GLY A 111 -21.00 11.46 16.25
C GLY A 111 -20.20 11.22 17.53
N ALA A 112 -20.56 10.22 18.34
CA ALA A 112 -19.75 9.73 19.45
C ALA A 112 -18.27 9.57 19.03
N PRO A 113 -17.28 9.79 19.92
CA PRO A 113 -15.85 9.68 19.61
C PRO A 113 -15.44 8.21 19.43
N ARG A 114 -15.95 7.57 18.38
CA ARG A 114 -15.57 6.23 17.94
C ARG A 114 -14.81 6.40 16.62
N GLU A 115 -13.57 5.92 16.62
CA GLU A 115 -12.65 5.81 15.48
C GLU A 115 -11.79 7.04 15.11
N ARG A 116 -11.10 7.66 16.08
CA ARG A 116 -9.91 8.51 15.82
C ARG A 116 -8.59 7.78 15.41
N PRO A 117 -8.35 6.47 15.63
CA PRO A 117 -7.03 5.86 15.36
C PRO A 117 -6.58 5.91 13.89
N THR A 118 -7.51 5.90 12.93
CA THR A 118 -7.22 5.81 11.50
C THR A 118 -6.73 7.13 10.87
N ALA A 119 -7.04 8.28 11.46
CA ALA A 119 -6.63 9.60 10.96
C ALA A 119 -5.17 9.93 11.30
N LEU A 120 -4.69 9.52 12.48
CA LEU A 120 -3.32 9.82 12.96
C LEU A 120 -2.25 9.08 12.15
N ASP A 121 -2.50 7.82 11.77
CA ASP A 121 -1.59 7.03 10.92
C ASP A 121 -1.49 7.57 9.47
N LYS A 122 -2.43 8.44 9.07
CA LYS A 122 -2.48 9.11 7.75
C LYS A 122 -2.34 10.63 7.83
N SER A 123 -1.84 11.14 8.96
CA SER A 123 -1.64 12.58 9.20
C SER A 123 -0.57 13.19 8.28
N GLY A 124 0.45 12.41 7.92
CA GLY A 124 1.56 12.84 7.08
C GLY A 124 1.10 13.43 5.75
N MET A 125 1.56 14.64 5.45
CA MET A 125 1.21 15.36 4.24
C MET A 125 1.65 14.59 2.97
N PRO A 126 0.82 14.57 1.90
CA PRO A 126 1.19 13.93 0.64
C PRO A 126 2.49 14.47 0.06
N ALA A 127 3.30 13.60 -0.54
CA ALA A 127 4.64 13.92 -1.07
C ALA A 127 4.68 15.11 -2.05
N GLY A 128 3.57 15.40 -2.75
CA GLY A 128 3.42 16.57 -3.62
C GLY A 128 3.52 17.88 -2.84
N LEU A 129 2.61 18.06 -1.87
CA LEU A 129 2.57 19.24 -1.00
C LEU A 129 3.82 19.32 -0.11
N ALA A 130 4.29 18.19 0.41
CA ALA A 130 5.49 18.15 1.25
C ALA A 130 6.74 18.64 0.50
N ARG A 131 6.85 18.43 -0.82
CA ARG A 131 7.96 18.95 -1.63
C ARG A 131 7.95 20.48 -1.72
N GLU A 132 6.76 21.07 -1.88
CA GLU A 132 6.60 22.52 -1.94
C GLU A 132 6.94 23.17 -0.59
N LEU A 133 6.42 22.60 0.52
CA LEU A 133 6.75 23.07 1.87
C LEU A 133 8.23 22.90 2.21
N ALA A 134 8.85 21.79 1.83
CA ALA A 134 10.29 21.59 2.04
C ALA A 134 11.14 22.63 1.29
N ALA A 135 10.74 23.00 0.06
CA ALA A 135 11.42 24.05 -0.69
C ALA A 135 11.29 25.42 0.00
N TYR A 136 10.11 25.73 0.54
CA TYR A 136 9.90 26.94 1.35
C TYR A 136 10.80 26.95 2.60
N ILE A 137 10.80 25.86 3.37
CA ILE A 137 11.62 25.71 4.58
C ILE A 137 13.10 25.92 4.26
N VAL A 138 13.63 25.26 3.22
CA VAL A 138 15.04 25.43 2.80
C VAL A 138 15.31 26.87 2.38
N GLY A 139 14.35 27.53 1.71
CA GLY A 139 14.42 28.95 1.35
C GLY A 139 14.51 29.88 2.56
N VAL A 140 13.76 29.61 3.62
CA VAL A 140 13.85 30.36 4.89
C VAL A 140 15.26 30.27 5.47
N PHE A 141 15.89 29.09 5.45
CA PHE A 141 17.28 28.92 5.90
C PHE A 141 18.33 29.65 5.04
N GLN A 142 17.98 30.15 3.86
CA GLN A 142 18.87 30.97 3.04
C GLN A 142 18.80 32.46 3.40
N SER A 143 17.98 32.86 4.38
CA SER A 143 17.90 34.24 4.83
C SER A 143 19.21 34.70 5.49
N PRO A 144 19.53 36.00 5.49
CA PRO A 144 20.78 36.51 6.07
C PRO A 144 21.02 36.13 7.54
N GLN A 145 19.97 35.90 8.33
CA GLN A 145 20.08 35.61 9.77
C GLN A 145 20.26 34.12 10.08
N LEU A 146 19.93 33.24 9.11
CA LEU A 146 20.05 31.78 9.19
C LEU A 146 21.12 31.22 8.23
N LEU A 147 21.68 32.06 7.37
CA LEU A 147 22.75 31.70 6.46
C LEU A 147 23.98 31.25 7.26
N GLY A 148 24.49 30.06 6.94
CA GLY A 148 25.63 29.46 7.64
C GLY A 148 25.27 28.44 8.72
N GLU A 149 23.98 28.25 9.03
CA GLU A 149 23.51 27.24 10.00
C GLU A 149 23.56 25.79 9.47
N GLY A 150 24.20 25.54 8.31
CA GLY A 150 24.45 24.19 7.77
C GLY A 150 23.32 23.56 6.94
N VAL A 151 22.19 24.25 6.74
CA VAL A 151 21.12 23.81 5.83
C VAL A 151 21.36 24.36 4.42
N GLU A 152 21.81 23.49 3.52
CA GLU A 152 22.19 23.90 2.16
C GLU A 152 20.99 24.00 1.21
N ALA A 153 21.06 24.91 0.23
CA ALA A 153 20.07 25.06 -0.84
C ALA A 153 19.88 23.79 -1.70
N CYS A 154 20.80 22.82 -1.63
CA CYS A 154 20.70 21.53 -2.32
C CYS A 154 19.78 20.52 -1.62
N TRP A 155 19.38 20.76 -0.37
CA TRP A 155 18.55 19.84 0.40
C TRP A 155 17.18 19.65 -0.24
N ARG A 156 16.67 18.42 -0.22
CA ARG A 156 15.39 18.04 -0.84
C ARG A 156 14.61 17.13 0.12
N LEU A 157 13.31 17.00 -0.11
CA LEU A 157 12.47 16.08 0.65
C LEU A 157 13.03 14.65 0.62
N GLY A 158 13.18 14.00 1.79
CA GLY A 158 13.66 12.62 1.91
C GLY A 158 15.18 12.44 1.88
N THR A 159 15.98 13.52 1.80
CA THR A 159 17.44 13.41 1.96
C THR A 159 17.79 13.05 3.40
N LYS A 160 18.82 12.20 3.58
CA LYS A 160 19.35 11.80 4.90
C LYS A 160 20.18 12.88 5.60
N SER A 161 20.18 14.10 5.07
CA SER A 161 20.88 15.23 5.67
C SER A 161 20.19 15.65 6.96
N THR A 162 20.98 15.86 8.00
CA THR A 162 20.54 16.37 9.30
C THR A 162 21.47 17.49 9.75
N GLN A 163 20.94 18.45 10.50
CA GLN A 163 21.70 19.59 10.99
C GLN A 163 21.22 19.97 12.38
N ARG A 164 22.16 20.27 13.28
CA ARG A 164 21.85 20.77 14.63
C ARG A 164 21.75 22.28 14.58
N ILE A 165 20.64 22.79 15.09
CA ILE A 165 20.30 24.22 15.16
C ILE A 165 20.16 24.57 16.64
N SER A 166 20.79 25.66 17.07
CA SER A 166 20.65 26.14 18.45
C SER A 166 19.23 26.65 18.72
N SER A 167 18.79 26.62 19.98
CA SER A 167 17.45 27.11 20.37
C SER A 167 17.17 28.55 19.88
N ALA A 168 18.14 29.46 20.01
CA ALA A 168 18.01 30.83 19.53
C ALA A 168 17.80 30.90 18.00
N LYS A 169 18.56 30.12 17.22
CA LYS A 169 18.42 30.09 15.76
C LYS A 169 17.14 29.36 15.32
N TRP A 170 16.68 28.41 16.10
CA TRP A 170 15.39 27.75 15.87
C TRP A 170 14.21 28.71 16.04
N GLN A 171 14.27 29.61 17.03
CA GLN A 171 13.26 30.67 17.16
C GLN A 171 13.28 31.63 15.96
N VAL A 172 14.48 32.06 15.52
CA VAL A 172 14.61 32.92 14.32
C VAL A 172 14.04 32.22 13.08
N PHE A 173 14.28 30.92 12.93
CA PHE A 173 13.67 30.11 11.88
C PHE A 173 12.14 30.12 11.95
N GLN A 174 11.55 29.85 13.11
CA GLN A 174 10.09 29.87 13.26
C GLN A 174 9.51 31.25 12.94
N GLN A 175 10.14 32.32 13.43
CA GLN A 175 9.70 33.70 13.17
C GLN A 175 9.70 34.00 11.67
N GLN A 176 10.83 33.80 10.99
CA GLN A 176 10.91 34.06 9.56
C GLN A 176 10.01 33.16 8.71
N PHE A 177 9.84 31.90 9.14
CA PHE A 177 8.91 30.98 8.50
C PHE A 177 7.48 31.54 8.56
N MET A 178 7.07 32.09 9.70
CA MET A 178 5.73 32.66 9.88
C MET A 178 5.57 34.01 9.15
N ASP A 179 6.57 34.88 9.20
CA ASP A 179 6.55 36.19 8.55
C ASP A 179 6.48 36.07 7.02
N GLY A 180 7.27 35.15 6.45
CA GLY A 180 7.30 34.88 5.01
C GLY A 180 6.08 34.14 4.48
N TRP A 181 5.25 33.54 5.36
CA TRP A 181 4.23 32.58 4.95
C TRP A 181 3.18 33.21 4.03
N ALA A 182 2.65 34.38 4.41
CA ALA A 182 1.58 35.03 3.64
C ALA A 182 2.04 35.41 2.23
N ALA A 183 3.26 35.92 2.10
CA ALA A 183 3.86 36.25 0.81
C ALA A 183 4.07 34.98 -0.03
N TRP A 184 4.64 33.92 0.54
CA TRP A 184 4.88 32.66 -0.15
C TRP A 184 3.58 31.96 -0.58
N ALA A 185 2.60 31.86 0.32
CA ALA A 185 1.29 31.28 0.02
C ALA A 185 0.55 32.08 -1.06
N SER A 186 0.79 33.39 -1.16
CA SER A 186 0.18 34.24 -2.19
C SER A 186 0.64 33.95 -3.62
N THR A 187 1.81 33.32 -3.79
CA THR A 187 2.32 32.88 -5.10
C THR A 187 1.56 31.67 -5.67
N HIS A 188 0.73 31.02 -4.84
CA HIS A 188 -0.09 29.87 -5.24
C HIS A 188 -1.52 30.30 -5.57
N ASN A 189 -2.22 29.46 -6.35
CA ASN A 189 -3.61 29.69 -6.75
C ASN A 189 -4.51 29.97 -5.51
N PRO A 190 -5.50 30.88 -5.60
CA PRO A 190 -6.45 31.16 -4.51
C PRO A 190 -7.14 29.92 -3.90
N ASN A 191 -7.40 28.89 -4.70
CA ASN A 191 -8.03 27.64 -4.26
C ASN A 191 -7.02 26.57 -3.79
N SER A 192 -5.73 26.89 -3.79
CA SER A 192 -4.66 25.96 -3.38
C SER A 192 -4.77 25.58 -1.91
N PHE A 193 -4.17 24.45 -1.55
CA PHE A 193 -4.07 23.98 -0.18
C PHE A 193 -3.45 25.05 0.75
N TRP A 194 -2.40 25.74 0.30
CA TRP A 194 -1.65 26.74 1.08
C TRP A 194 -2.43 28.03 1.37
N ARG A 195 -3.42 28.38 0.55
CA ARG A 195 -4.29 29.55 0.78
C ARG A 195 -5.46 29.25 1.72
N ARG A 196 -5.87 27.98 1.81
CA ARG A 196 -6.97 27.53 2.68
C ARG A 196 -6.50 27.11 4.08
N HIS A 197 -5.19 27.08 4.32
CA HIS A 197 -4.62 26.66 5.59
C HIS A 197 -3.47 27.56 6.05
N GLU A 198 -3.35 27.72 7.35
CA GLU A 198 -2.27 28.43 8.02
C GLU A 198 -1.39 27.45 8.82
N PRO A 199 -0.06 27.64 8.80
CA PRO A 199 0.84 26.78 9.53
C PRO A 199 0.84 27.13 11.02
N ALA A 200 0.96 26.12 11.85
CA ALA A 200 1.24 26.22 13.27
C ALA A 200 2.38 25.26 13.65
N PHE A 201 3.27 25.67 14.54
CA PHE A 201 4.27 24.77 15.11
C PHE A 201 3.66 23.98 16.26
N HIS A 202 3.82 22.66 16.22
CA HIS A 202 3.43 21.76 17.30
C HIS A 202 4.67 21.01 17.78
N ALA A 203 4.77 20.80 19.09
CA ALA A 203 5.82 20.00 19.70
C ALA A 203 5.18 18.99 20.67
N TYR A 204 5.68 17.78 20.73
CA TYR A 204 5.31 16.84 21.77
C TYR A 204 6.45 15.90 22.13
N ASP A 205 6.50 15.49 23.40
CA ASP A 205 7.32 14.39 23.90
C ASP A 205 6.41 13.28 24.44
N TYR A 206 6.81 12.04 24.16
CA TYR A 206 6.07 10.85 24.55
C TYR A 206 7.03 9.82 25.16
N GLY A 207 6.66 9.29 26.32
CA GLY A 207 7.42 8.28 27.05
C GLY A 207 8.61 8.85 27.82
N ALA A 208 8.58 10.13 28.20
CA ALA A 208 9.64 10.77 28.98
C ALA A 208 9.87 10.00 30.28
N ASN A 209 8.75 9.60 30.92
CA ASN A 209 8.67 8.93 32.20
C ASN A 209 9.53 9.61 33.27
N ILE A 210 9.40 10.94 33.35
CA ILE A 210 10.05 11.77 34.36
C ILE A 210 9.38 11.46 35.69
N GLU A 211 10.14 10.97 36.66
CA GLU A 211 9.62 10.71 38.01
C GLU A 211 9.30 12.03 38.72
N ILE A 212 8.19 12.06 39.45
CA ILE A 212 7.79 13.20 40.26
C ILE A 212 7.94 12.80 41.72
N GLN A 213 8.89 13.44 42.41
CA GLN A 213 9.07 13.25 43.85
C GLN A 213 7.85 13.78 44.61
N VAL A 214 7.30 12.93 45.49
CA VAL A 214 6.16 13.26 46.34
C VAL A 214 6.68 13.93 47.61
N SER A 215 6.27 15.16 47.88
CA SER A 215 6.51 15.83 49.17
C SER A 215 5.48 15.41 50.22
N ASP A 216 5.87 15.43 51.49
CA ASP A 216 4.95 15.11 52.60
C ASP A 216 3.75 16.07 52.64
N THR A 217 3.93 17.31 52.16
CA THR A 217 2.88 18.33 52.06
C THR A 217 1.70 17.94 51.15
N ILE A 218 1.88 16.99 50.21
CA ILE A 218 0.76 16.50 49.37
C ILE A 218 -0.27 15.72 50.18
N TYR A 219 0.15 15.04 51.25
CA TYR A 219 -0.77 14.29 52.11
C TYR A 219 -1.70 15.21 52.90
N ASP A 220 -1.20 16.40 53.26
CA ASP A 220 -1.93 17.41 54.02
C ASP A 220 -2.75 18.35 53.12
N LEU A 221 -2.56 18.29 51.79
CA LEU A 221 -3.29 19.12 50.85
C LEU A 221 -4.81 18.84 50.95
N PRO A 222 -5.64 19.88 51.22
CA PRO A 222 -7.08 19.71 51.31
C PRO A 222 -7.66 19.23 49.98
N ARG A 223 -8.70 18.41 50.08
CA ARG A 223 -9.44 17.90 48.91
C ARG A 223 -10.06 19.07 48.16
N GLU A 224 -9.80 19.17 46.86
CA GLU A 224 -10.44 20.18 46.00
C GLU A 224 -11.98 20.08 46.09
N ARG A 225 -12.64 21.21 46.33
CA ARG A 225 -14.10 21.35 46.29
C ARG A 225 -14.44 22.55 45.42
N HIS A 226 -15.54 22.43 44.67
CA HIS A 226 -16.09 23.57 43.95
C HIS A 226 -16.78 24.51 44.93
N ILE A 227 -16.31 25.74 45.03
CA ILE A 227 -16.96 26.81 45.80
C ILE A 227 -17.43 27.82 44.77
N PRO A 228 -18.74 27.94 44.50
CA PRO A 228 -19.25 28.96 43.59
C PRO A 228 -18.82 30.33 44.12
N TYR A 229 -18.30 31.20 43.24
CA TYR A 229 -18.14 32.62 43.56
C TYR A 229 -19.53 33.19 43.89
N GLU A 230 -19.77 33.48 45.17
CA GLU A 230 -20.87 34.37 45.56
C GLU A 230 -20.41 35.79 45.18
N GLU A 231 -21.14 36.45 44.27
CA GLU A 231 -21.02 37.89 44.07
C GLU A 231 -21.27 38.54 45.44
N GLU A 232 -20.28 39.24 45.98
CA GLU A 232 -20.49 40.11 47.14
C GLU A 232 -21.57 41.12 46.73
N GLU A 233 -22.80 40.94 47.24
CA GLU A 233 -23.87 41.91 47.11
C GLU A 233 -23.36 43.24 47.70
N GLU A 234 -23.24 44.25 46.84
CA GLU A 234 -22.98 45.64 47.24
C GLU A 234 -24.05 46.05 48.26
N GLU A 235 -23.68 46.18 49.54
CA GLU A 235 -24.54 46.83 50.53
C GLU A 235 -24.69 48.31 50.11
N GLU A 236 -25.90 48.66 49.67
CA GLU A 236 -26.32 50.03 49.39
C GLU A 236 -26.22 50.89 50.67
N GLU A 237 -25.21 51.75 50.76
CA GLU A 237 -25.22 52.89 51.70
C GLU A 237 -26.15 53.99 51.15
N GLU A 238 -27.40 53.99 51.61
CA GLU A 238 -28.30 55.15 51.49
C GLU A 238 -27.72 56.36 52.25
N GLY A 239 -27.47 57.44 51.51
CA GLY A 239 -27.01 58.71 52.07
C GLY A 239 -28.03 59.34 53.02
N VAL A 240 -27.56 59.77 54.18
CA VAL A 240 -28.26 60.70 55.06
C VAL A 240 -27.41 61.97 55.19
N GLU A 241 -27.94 63.07 54.66
CA GLU A 241 -27.36 64.42 54.77
C GLU A 241 -27.40 64.94 56.23
N ASP A 242 -26.23 65.40 56.66
CA ASP A 242 -25.88 66.46 57.61
C ASP A 242 -26.90 66.95 58.66
N ALA A 243 -26.46 66.92 59.93
CA ALA A 243 -26.57 68.05 60.85
C ALA A 243 -25.57 67.94 62.02
N GLU A 244 -24.48 68.69 61.89
CA GLU A 244 -23.86 69.60 62.89
C GLU A 244 -23.50 69.17 64.32
N GLN A 245 -22.31 69.69 64.70
CA GLN A 245 -21.81 70.08 66.04
C GLN A 245 -21.37 68.93 66.95
N ASP A 246 -20.30 69.04 67.73
CA ASP A 246 -19.18 69.97 67.89
C ASP A 246 -18.30 69.28 68.95
N ALA A 247 -17.01 69.67 69.00
CA ALA A 247 -16.18 69.64 70.21
C ALA A 247 -15.87 68.25 70.82
N GLU A 248 -14.69 67.97 71.36
CA GLU A 248 -13.50 68.73 71.69
C GLU A 248 -12.46 67.66 72.09
N GLU A 249 -11.18 67.97 71.87
CA GLU A 249 -10.06 67.79 72.82
C GLU A 249 -9.86 66.43 73.55
N GLU A 250 -8.66 65.94 73.82
CA GLU A 250 -7.29 66.43 73.72
C GLU A 250 -6.39 65.25 74.11
N GLY A 251 -5.10 65.42 73.87
CA GLY A 251 -4.09 64.84 74.76
C GLY A 251 -3.22 63.80 74.09
N LEU A 252 -2.18 64.22 73.35
CA LEU A 252 -0.82 64.42 73.88
C LEU A 252 -0.23 63.08 74.34
N ARG A 253 0.90 62.58 73.87
CA ARG A 253 2.24 63.15 73.60
C ARG A 253 3.13 61.89 73.51
N ASP A 254 4.34 61.81 73.00
CA ASP A 254 5.36 62.66 72.42
C ASP A 254 6.37 61.61 71.87
N GLY A 255 6.91 61.76 70.66
CA GLY A 255 8.32 62.13 70.50
C GLY A 255 9.27 60.93 70.67
N ASN A 256 10.15 60.58 69.73
CA ASN A 256 10.97 61.53 68.99
C ASN A 256 11.71 60.82 67.84
N SER A 257 11.69 61.48 66.67
CA SER A 257 12.81 61.70 65.73
C SER A 257 13.61 60.49 65.21
N ARG A 258 13.77 60.30 63.89
CA ARG A 258 14.40 61.27 62.99
C ARG A 258 14.08 60.94 61.52
N GLN A 259 13.71 61.98 60.79
CA GLN A 259 13.60 62.05 59.34
C GLN A 259 14.97 61.93 58.67
N GLU A 260 14.99 61.32 57.48
CA GLU A 260 15.55 61.97 56.30
C GLU A 260 14.69 61.61 55.08
N VAL A 261 14.55 62.61 54.21
CA VAL A 261 13.52 62.83 53.19
C VAL A 261 13.95 62.25 51.85
N GLU A 262 13.03 61.64 51.09
CA GLU A 262 13.01 61.82 49.64
C GLU A 262 11.59 61.69 49.07
N GLU A 263 11.24 62.69 48.27
CA GLU A 263 9.92 62.97 47.68
C GLU A 263 9.58 62.05 46.49
N LEU A 264 8.36 61.52 46.54
CA LEU A 264 7.32 61.51 45.52
C LEU A 264 7.70 61.55 44.02
N SER A 265 7.32 60.48 43.31
CA SER A 265 6.60 60.59 42.03
C SER A 265 5.65 59.40 41.85
N LEU A 266 4.48 59.72 41.31
CA LEU A 266 3.23 58.96 41.21
C LEU A 266 3.21 57.81 40.18
N ASN A 267 2.21 56.93 40.39
CA ASN A 267 1.54 56.00 39.46
C ASN A 267 2.32 54.72 39.08
N GLU A 268 1.73 53.52 39.03
CA GLU A 268 0.37 53.10 38.66
C GLU A 268 0.08 51.72 39.26
N GLY A 269 -1.19 51.43 39.55
CA GLY A 269 -1.65 50.29 40.35
C GLY A 269 -1.26 48.90 39.83
N GLN A 270 -0.68 48.09 40.73
CA GLN A 270 -0.61 46.65 40.60
C GLN A 270 -1.79 46.02 41.34
N SER A 271 -2.71 45.45 40.58
CA SER A 271 -3.84 44.66 41.06
C SER A 271 -3.35 43.41 41.80
N THR A 272 -3.69 43.34 43.07
CA THR A 272 -3.51 42.24 44.01
C THR A 272 -4.52 41.11 43.74
N HIS A 273 -4.11 40.05 43.05
CA HIS A 273 -4.90 38.80 42.98
C HIS A 273 -4.11 37.53 43.37
N SER A 274 -2.83 37.63 43.72
CA SER A 274 -1.99 36.45 44.04
C SER A 274 -2.01 35.99 45.51
N ASP A 275 -2.76 36.64 46.40
CA ASP A 275 -2.60 36.47 47.87
C ASP A 275 -3.64 35.57 48.57
N THR A 276 -4.32 34.68 47.84
CA THR A 276 -5.18 33.66 48.46
C THR A 276 -4.33 32.60 49.20
N VAL A 277 -4.84 32.08 50.33
CA VAL A 277 -4.15 31.06 51.14
C VAL A 277 -3.84 29.80 50.32
N GLU A 278 -4.77 29.38 49.45
CA GLU A 278 -4.57 28.26 48.52
C GLU A 278 -3.42 28.52 47.54
N GLY A 279 -3.29 29.73 46.98
CA GLY A 279 -2.21 30.07 46.04
C GLY A 279 -0.82 29.89 46.67
N ARG A 280 -0.68 30.20 47.96
CA ARG A 280 0.57 30.01 48.72
C ARG A 280 0.91 28.54 48.96
N GLU A 281 -0.08 27.68 49.23
CA GLU A 281 0.14 26.24 49.40
C GLU A 281 0.65 25.57 48.12
N TYR A 282 0.00 25.82 46.97
CA TYR A 282 0.43 25.25 45.69
C TYR A 282 1.84 25.73 45.27
N GLN A 283 2.17 27.01 45.53
CA GLN A 283 3.51 27.54 45.28
C GLN A 283 4.58 26.90 46.17
N GLN A 284 4.26 26.61 47.43
CA GLN A 284 5.16 25.88 48.31
C GLN A 284 5.43 24.46 47.78
N MET A 285 4.38 23.73 47.38
CA MET A 285 4.51 22.37 46.85
C MET A 285 5.28 22.31 45.54
N LEU A 286 5.10 23.31 44.67
CA LEU A 286 5.90 23.49 43.45
C LEU A 286 7.39 23.67 43.78
N ARG A 287 7.73 24.44 44.81
CA ARG A 287 9.13 24.63 45.26
C ARG A 287 9.74 23.36 45.86
N GLU A 288 8.92 22.52 46.50
CA GLU A 288 9.37 21.26 47.09
C GLU A 288 9.60 20.18 46.02
N SER A 289 8.85 20.20 44.92
CA SER A 289 9.03 19.27 43.78
C SER A 289 10.10 19.78 42.79
N ARG A 290 11.37 19.45 43.04
CA ARG A 290 12.52 19.90 42.21
C ARG A 290 12.36 19.57 40.73
N ASP A 291 11.85 18.39 40.38
CA ASP A 291 11.72 17.94 38.99
C ASP A 291 10.64 18.72 38.23
N LEU A 292 9.46 18.94 38.85
CA LEU A 292 8.41 19.77 38.26
C LEU A 292 8.82 21.24 38.17
N GLN A 293 9.51 21.76 39.20
CA GLN A 293 10.03 23.11 39.17
C GLN A 293 11.06 23.29 38.06
N SER A 294 12.01 22.36 37.92
CA SER A 294 13.00 22.37 36.83
C SER A 294 12.32 22.34 35.47
N MET A 295 11.29 21.50 35.31
CA MET A 295 10.51 21.45 34.07
C MET A 295 9.77 22.77 33.80
N ILE A 296 9.14 23.38 34.80
CA ILE A 296 8.45 24.67 34.65
C ILE A 296 9.43 25.77 34.26
N VAL A 297 10.63 25.81 34.87
CA VAL A 297 11.70 26.76 34.53
C VAL A 297 12.16 26.54 33.08
N GLU A 298 12.38 25.28 32.68
CA GLU A 298 12.78 24.91 31.33
C GLU A 298 11.71 25.26 30.28
N LEU A 299 10.44 24.96 30.56
CA LEU A 299 9.31 25.30 29.70
C LEU A 299 9.13 26.81 29.58
N ASN A 300 9.22 27.56 30.70
CA ASN A 300 9.16 29.02 30.71
C ASN A 300 10.28 29.67 29.90
N ALA A 301 11.50 29.11 29.96
CA ALA A 301 12.63 29.60 29.19
C ALA A 301 12.46 29.30 27.69
N ARG A 302 11.84 28.16 27.34
CA ARG A 302 11.72 27.73 25.94
C ARG A 302 10.51 28.28 25.20
N PHE A 303 9.35 28.33 25.85
CA PHE A 303 8.06 28.48 25.18
C PHE A 303 7.32 29.76 25.58
N ASP A 304 6.67 30.38 24.61
CA ASP A 304 5.81 31.54 24.81
C ASP A 304 4.33 31.11 24.87
N LEU A 305 3.75 31.15 26.07
CA LEU A 305 2.34 30.81 26.30
C LEU A 305 1.38 31.70 25.51
N SER A 306 1.75 32.94 25.19
CA SER A 306 0.88 33.85 24.41
C SER A 306 0.69 33.36 22.97
N SER A 307 1.67 32.61 22.45
CA SER A 307 1.67 32.03 21.10
C SER A 307 1.19 30.56 21.07
N ILE A 308 0.76 30.02 22.22
CA ILE A 308 0.27 28.64 22.37
C ILE A 308 -1.25 28.63 22.49
N SER A 309 -1.89 27.69 21.80
CA SER A 309 -3.35 27.51 21.82
C SER A 309 -3.79 26.49 22.88
N ALA A 310 -3.06 25.39 23.03
CA ALA A 310 -3.38 24.35 24.00
C ALA A 310 -2.10 23.64 24.47
N ILE A 311 -2.13 23.17 25.72
CA ILE A 311 -1.13 22.28 26.31
C ILE A 311 -1.83 21.01 26.77
N SER A 312 -1.19 19.86 26.60
CA SER A 312 -1.69 18.60 27.15
C SER A 312 -0.55 17.80 27.73
N TYR A 313 -0.78 17.13 28.86
CA TYR A 313 0.20 16.27 29.50
C TYR A 313 -0.46 15.06 30.14
N ALA A 314 0.29 13.99 30.40
CA ALA A 314 -0.24 12.80 31.07
C ALA A 314 0.46 12.54 32.39
N LEU A 315 -0.32 12.57 33.47
CA LEU A 315 0.11 12.04 34.76
C LEU A 315 -0.07 10.52 34.75
N ALA A 316 1.02 9.82 34.99
CA ALA A 316 1.04 8.39 35.13
C ALA A 316 1.32 7.99 36.58
N VAL A 317 0.51 7.08 37.11
CA VAL A 317 0.57 6.61 38.49
C VAL A 317 0.82 5.11 38.49
N CYS A 318 1.98 4.68 38.98
CA CYS A 318 2.31 3.28 39.18
C CYS A 318 1.92 2.87 40.61
N ILE A 319 0.91 2.03 40.73
CA ILE A 319 0.38 1.56 42.01
C ILE A 319 1.02 0.21 42.34
N ASN A 320 1.88 0.21 43.36
CA ASN A 320 2.38 -1.02 43.99
C ASN A 320 1.42 -1.44 45.10
N SER A 321 1.32 -2.74 45.37
CA SER A 321 0.42 -3.27 46.40
C SER A 321 1.10 -4.36 47.22
N GLU A 322 0.88 -4.32 48.54
CA GLU A 322 1.29 -5.35 49.48
C GLU A 322 0.09 -5.84 50.30
N SER A 323 0.12 -7.12 50.70
CA SER A 323 -0.92 -7.69 51.56
C SER A 323 -0.32 -8.67 52.57
N GLY A 324 -0.92 -8.79 53.75
CA GLY A 324 -0.59 -9.84 54.73
C GLY A 324 0.83 -9.82 55.30
N GLY A 325 1.39 -8.65 55.60
CA GLY A 325 2.74 -8.51 56.18
C GLY A 325 3.86 -8.36 55.14
N SER A 326 3.67 -7.44 54.18
CA SER A 326 4.65 -7.06 53.14
C SER A 326 4.90 -8.07 52.02
N GLN A 327 3.90 -8.90 51.67
CA GLN A 327 3.98 -9.68 50.44
C GLN A 327 3.55 -8.84 49.23
N THR A 328 4.48 -8.58 48.30
CA THR A 328 4.21 -7.93 47.01
C THR A 328 3.11 -8.65 46.24
N ARG A 329 2.14 -7.88 45.74
CA ARG A 329 1.04 -8.37 44.91
C ARG A 329 1.03 -7.64 43.57
N CYS A 330 0.62 -8.35 42.52
CA CYS A 330 0.36 -7.75 41.22
C CYS A 330 -1.13 -7.42 41.09
N LEU A 331 -1.44 -6.22 40.61
CA LEU A 331 -2.81 -5.80 40.34
C LEU A 331 -3.13 -6.01 38.85
N LEU A 332 -4.37 -6.41 38.55
CA LEU A 332 -4.96 -6.36 37.22
C LEU A 332 -6.35 -5.74 37.31
N ALA A 333 -6.79 -5.02 36.28
CA ALA A 333 -8.15 -4.49 36.27
C ALA A 333 -9.17 -5.62 36.04
N ASP A 334 -10.23 -5.62 36.84
CA ASP A 334 -11.40 -6.47 36.67
C ASP A 334 -12.36 -5.81 35.69
N ARG A 335 -12.60 -6.48 34.56
CA ARG A 335 -13.46 -6.02 33.47
C ARG A 335 -14.86 -5.63 33.94
N ASN A 336 -15.44 -6.39 34.87
CA ASN A 336 -16.80 -6.16 35.34
C ASN A 336 -16.88 -4.95 36.26
N MET A 337 -15.82 -4.69 37.03
CA MET A 337 -15.72 -3.51 37.88
C MET A 337 -15.43 -2.26 37.04
N VAL A 338 -14.51 -2.35 36.09
CA VAL A 338 -14.27 -1.27 35.12
C VAL A 338 -15.54 -0.94 34.32
N ALA A 339 -16.35 -1.93 33.94
CA ALA A 339 -17.61 -1.68 33.25
C ALA A 339 -18.58 -0.79 34.06
N ARG A 340 -18.53 -0.82 35.40
CA ARG A 340 -19.38 0.03 36.26
C ARG A 340 -18.93 1.49 36.24
N GLU A 341 -17.64 1.73 36.01
CA GLU A 341 -17.08 3.07 35.84
C GLU A 341 -17.43 3.70 34.48
N TYR A 342 -17.97 2.90 33.56
CA TYR A 342 -18.32 3.27 32.19
C TYR A 342 -19.70 2.71 31.81
N PRO A 343 -20.80 3.33 32.27
CA PRO A 343 -22.16 2.80 32.08
C PRO A 343 -22.57 2.62 30.61
N GLY A 344 -21.90 3.29 29.65
CA GLY A 344 -22.04 2.99 28.22
C GLY A 344 -21.14 1.84 27.79
N ASN A 345 -21.74 0.80 27.20
CA ASN A 345 -21.08 -0.43 26.69
C ASN A 345 -20.05 -0.20 25.56
N ARG A 346 -19.75 1.07 25.27
CA ARG A 346 -18.99 1.58 24.15
C ARG A 346 -17.89 2.58 24.57
N ASP A 347 -17.76 2.89 25.86
CA ASP A 347 -16.93 4.01 26.32
C ASP A 347 -15.47 3.61 26.60
N TYR A 348 -15.21 2.31 26.81
CA TYR A 348 -13.87 1.78 27.04
C TYR A 348 -13.57 0.54 26.16
N THR A 349 -12.27 0.24 26.01
CA THR A 349 -11.76 -0.97 25.38
C THR A 349 -10.99 -1.78 26.42
N PHE A 350 -11.31 -3.07 26.55
CA PHE A 350 -10.64 -3.99 27.46
C PHE A 350 -9.65 -4.89 26.71
N TYR A 351 -8.48 -5.11 27.31
CA TYR A 351 -7.40 -5.93 26.77
C TYR A 351 -7.06 -7.06 27.75
N PRO A 352 -7.61 -8.27 27.56
CA PRO A 352 -7.29 -9.45 28.34
C PRO A 352 -5.78 -9.68 28.48
N GLN A 353 -5.32 -10.10 29.65
CA GLN A 353 -3.93 -10.50 29.89
C GLN A 353 -3.85 -12.00 30.16
N ALA A 354 -2.81 -12.65 29.62
CA ALA A 354 -2.60 -14.09 29.79
C ALA A 354 -3.86 -14.94 29.48
N PHE A 355 -4.59 -14.56 28.43
CA PHE A 355 -5.84 -15.19 27.95
C PHE A 355 -7.08 -15.04 28.85
N HIS A 356 -6.99 -14.38 30.01
CA HIS A 356 -8.12 -14.29 30.93
C HIS A 356 -9.17 -13.25 30.50
N PRO A 357 -10.44 -13.64 30.29
CA PRO A 357 -11.45 -12.74 29.73
C PRO A 357 -11.87 -11.61 30.69
N THR A 358 -11.63 -11.78 32.00
CA THR A 358 -12.05 -10.84 33.05
C THR A 358 -10.93 -9.94 33.57
N TYR A 359 -9.66 -10.31 33.45
CA TYR A 359 -8.56 -9.59 34.11
C TYR A 359 -7.56 -9.10 33.07
N GLY A 360 -7.17 -7.82 33.16
CA GLY A 360 -6.25 -7.26 32.19
C GLY A 360 -6.07 -5.75 32.25
N ASN A 361 -5.86 -5.18 31.06
CA ASN A 361 -5.61 -3.76 30.85
C ASN A 361 -6.84 -3.12 30.19
N PHE A 362 -6.97 -1.80 30.23
CA PHE A 362 -8.05 -1.10 29.56
C PHE A 362 -7.61 0.30 29.11
N SER A 363 -8.34 0.85 28.16
CA SER A 363 -8.24 2.26 27.81
C SER A 363 -9.60 2.83 27.45
N SER A 364 -9.74 4.14 27.60
CA SER A 364 -10.97 4.87 27.37
C SER A 364 -10.65 6.25 26.79
N SER A 365 -11.58 6.79 26.00
CA SER A 365 -11.50 8.17 25.50
C SER A 365 -11.94 9.21 26.53
N GLN A 366 -12.46 8.76 27.67
CA GLN A 366 -12.98 9.55 28.77
C GLN A 366 -12.48 8.96 30.09
N PRO A 367 -12.41 9.74 31.17
CA PRO A 367 -11.99 9.24 32.46
C PRO A 367 -13.04 8.34 33.14
N PRO A 368 -12.62 7.49 34.09
CA PRO A 368 -13.53 6.64 34.85
C PRO A 368 -14.35 7.44 35.88
N ALA A 369 -15.55 6.96 36.21
CA ALA A 369 -16.48 7.66 37.07
C ALA A 369 -15.93 8.00 38.48
N PHE A 370 -15.04 7.18 39.03
CA PHE A 370 -14.39 7.47 40.31
C PHE A 370 -13.56 8.76 40.35
N LEU A 371 -13.21 9.36 39.21
CA LEU A 371 -12.52 10.65 39.13
C LEU A 371 -13.48 11.84 38.93
N ASN A 372 -14.76 11.60 38.66
CA ASN A 372 -15.71 12.64 38.26
C ASN A 372 -15.86 13.76 39.30
N SER A 373 -15.89 13.42 40.60
CA SER A 373 -16.04 14.43 41.66
C SER A 373 -14.85 15.39 41.68
N LEU A 374 -13.63 14.86 41.57
CA LEU A 374 -12.42 15.67 41.51
C LEU A 374 -12.40 16.52 40.22
N TYR A 375 -12.77 15.93 39.08
CA TYR A 375 -12.69 16.63 37.80
C TYR A 375 -13.71 17.74 37.69
N THR A 376 -14.93 17.52 38.19
CA THR A 376 -15.96 18.56 38.25
C THR A 376 -15.47 19.75 39.10
N ALA A 377 -14.85 19.48 40.26
CA ALA A 377 -14.30 20.53 41.11
C ALA A 377 -13.15 21.29 40.43
N LEU A 378 -12.17 20.58 39.87
CA LEU A 378 -11.04 21.20 39.16
C LEU A 378 -11.49 22.00 37.93
N GLN A 379 -12.46 21.51 37.17
CA GLN A 379 -12.98 22.20 36.00
C GLN A 379 -13.75 23.46 36.39
N GLY A 380 -14.60 23.38 37.42
CA GLY A 380 -15.34 24.54 37.92
C GLY A 380 -14.41 25.60 38.49
N ASN A 381 -13.47 25.23 39.37
CA ASN A 381 -12.52 26.19 39.94
C ASN A 381 -11.60 26.82 38.89
N MET A 382 -11.18 26.06 37.87
CA MET A 382 -10.43 26.62 36.74
C MET A 382 -11.29 27.51 35.84
N SER A 383 -12.58 27.18 35.67
CA SER A 383 -13.53 28.01 34.94
C SER A 383 -13.73 29.34 35.65
N ASP A 384 -13.99 29.33 36.96
CA ASP A 384 -14.24 30.53 37.76
C ASP A 384 -13.03 31.47 37.77
N ARG A 385 -11.81 30.93 37.91
CA ARG A 385 -10.57 31.72 37.80
C ARG A 385 -10.33 32.34 36.43
N ASN A 386 -11.03 31.86 35.39
CA ASN A 386 -10.90 32.34 34.02
C ASN A 386 -12.24 32.88 33.51
N GLU A 387 -12.99 33.59 34.36
CA GLU A 387 -14.23 34.30 34.00
C GLU A 387 -15.31 33.40 33.37
N GLY A 388 -15.42 32.16 33.87
CA GLY A 388 -16.38 31.18 33.37
C GLY A 388 -15.96 30.47 32.08
N ALA A 389 -14.71 30.62 31.63
CA ALA A 389 -14.22 30.00 30.41
C ALA A 389 -13.91 28.50 30.57
N ASP A 390 -14.31 27.69 29.58
CA ASP A 390 -13.93 26.27 29.51
C ASP A 390 -12.43 26.14 29.11
N VAL A 391 -11.60 26.03 30.16
CA VAL A 391 -10.14 25.97 30.07
C VAL A 391 -9.60 24.55 30.26
N LEU A 392 -10.16 23.79 31.20
CA LEU A 392 -9.59 22.52 31.64
C LEU A 392 -10.47 21.34 31.19
N SER A 393 -9.84 20.34 30.57
CA SER A 393 -10.51 19.11 30.18
C SER A 393 -9.69 17.87 30.48
N PHE A 394 -10.38 16.78 30.78
CA PHE A 394 -9.81 15.46 31.03
C PHE A 394 -10.23 14.52 29.91
N GLY A 395 -9.24 13.97 29.21
CA GLY A 395 -9.47 13.17 28.01
C GLY A 395 -9.21 11.69 28.24
N TYR A 396 -8.33 11.16 27.39
CA TYR A 396 -7.98 9.76 27.35
C TYR A 396 -7.44 9.26 28.71
N PHE A 397 -7.88 8.06 29.08
CA PHE A 397 -7.42 7.32 30.26
C PHE A 397 -6.95 5.92 29.85
N GLN A 398 -5.87 5.42 30.45
CA GLN A 398 -5.51 4.00 30.31
C GLN A 398 -4.98 3.40 31.60
N GLY A 399 -5.35 2.15 31.84
CA GLY A 399 -4.84 1.31 32.92
C GLY A 399 -4.13 0.09 32.34
N TYR A 400 -2.88 -0.15 32.74
CA TYR A 400 -2.16 -1.35 32.32
C TYR A 400 -1.09 -1.80 33.32
N SER A 401 -0.84 -3.11 33.38
CA SER A 401 0.27 -3.66 34.16
C SER A 401 1.64 -3.24 33.61
N ASN A 402 2.55 -2.76 34.48
CA ASN A 402 3.90 -2.31 34.09
C ASN A 402 4.80 -3.41 33.54
N ILE A 403 4.42 -4.66 33.72
CA ILE A 403 5.03 -5.81 33.04
C ILE A 403 5.12 -5.58 31.53
N LYS A 404 4.12 -4.89 30.98
CA LYS A 404 4.11 -4.45 29.59
C LYS A 404 5.38 -3.65 29.23
N ARG A 405 5.87 -2.77 30.11
CA ARG A 405 7.09 -1.96 29.93
C ARG A 405 8.36 -2.76 30.19
N SER A 406 8.38 -3.62 31.20
CA SER A 406 9.56 -4.46 31.49
C SER A 406 9.85 -5.43 30.34
N VAL A 407 8.82 -5.93 29.64
CA VAL A 407 9.01 -6.79 28.46
C VAL A 407 9.37 -6.01 27.18
N ARG A 408 9.03 -4.71 27.09
CA ARG A 408 9.37 -3.86 25.93
C ARG A 408 9.39 -2.36 26.27
N HIS A 409 10.40 -1.65 25.77
CA HIS A 409 10.44 -0.18 25.82
C HIS A 409 9.52 0.49 24.76
N SER A 410 9.06 -0.26 23.74
CA SER A 410 8.13 0.24 22.72
C SER A 410 7.27 -0.87 22.13
N ALA A 411 6.11 -0.54 21.57
CA ALA A 411 5.25 -1.53 20.89
C ALA A 411 5.98 -2.23 19.72
N SER A 412 6.89 -1.53 19.03
CA SER A 412 7.72 -2.09 17.96
C SER A 412 8.75 -3.11 18.45
N ALA A 413 9.15 -3.05 19.72
CA ALA A 413 10.23 -3.88 20.27
C ALA A 413 9.78 -5.28 20.72
N LEU A 414 8.47 -5.58 20.77
CA LEU A 414 7.95 -6.90 21.16
C LEU A 414 8.10 -7.93 20.04
N LEU A 415 9.01 -8.90 20.18
CA LEU A 415 9.30 -9.90 19.14
C LEU A 415 8.13 -10.87 18.96
N ALA A 416 7.44 -11.21 20.05
CA ALA A 416 6.27 -12.08 20.07
C ALA A 416 5.13 -11.65 19.13
N THR A 417 5.11 -10.38 18.67
CA THR A 417 4.05 -9.85 17.78
C THR A 417 4.45 -9.77 16.31
N LYS A 418 5.64 -10.24 15.94
CA LYS A 418 6.23 -9.98 14.62
C LYS A 418 6.05 -11.12 13.61
N GLY A 419 5.42 -12.22 14.00
CA GLY A 419 5.18 -13.37 13.12
C GLY A 419 6.47 -13.97 12.53
N TYR A 420 7.59 -13.85 13.26
CA TYR A 420 8.90 -14.25 12.74
C TYR A 420 8.99 -15.75 12.46
N ALA A 421 8.39 -16.59 13.30
CA ALA A 421 8.41 -18.04 13.09
C ALA A 421 7.62 -18.41 11.84
N THR A 422 6.42 -17.84 11.68
CA THR A 422 5.59 -18.04 10.49
C THR A 422 6.33 -17.61 9.23
N ALA A 423 6.90 -16.41 9.21
CA ALA A 423 7.62 -15.89 8.05
C ALA A 423 8.92 -16.65 7.75
N ALA A 424 9.61 -17.19 8.75
CA ALA A 424 10.83 -17.97 8.56
C ALA A 424 10.53 -19.39 8.02
N LEU A 425 9.58 -20.08 8.66
CA LEU A 425 9.36 -21.52 8.48
C LEU A 425 8.39 -21.86 7.34
N THR A 426 7.50 -20.94 6.96
CA THR A 426 6.46 -21.19 5.93
C THR A 426 6.79 -20.60 4.56
N ALA A 427 7.83 -19.77 4.47
CA ALA A 427 8.29 -19.22 3.21
C ALA A 427 8.97 -20.32 2.36
N PRO A 428 8.55 -20.56 1.10
CA PRO A 428 9.15 -21.60 0.26
C PRO A 428 10.63 -21.35 -0.06
N THR A 429 11.46 -22.40 0.04
CA THR A 429 12.91 -22.31 -0.24
C THR A 429 13.21 -21.98 -1.70
N SER A 430 12.46 -22.59 -2.62
CA SER A 430 12.56 -22.34 -4.06
C SER A 430 12.30 -20.87 -4.41
N HIS A 431 11.32 -20.24 -3.77
CA HIS A 431 10.89 -18.88 -4.11
C HIS A 431 11.73 -17.81 -3.41
N THR A 432 12.15 -18.07 -2.17
CA THR A 432 13.02 -17.13 -1.46
C THR A 432 14.43 -17.10 -2.04
N SER A 433 14.92 -18.20 -2.61
CA SER A 433 16.23 -18.27 -3.29
C SER A 433 16.27 -17.55 -4.64
N ALA A 434 15.12 -17.21 -5.24
CA ALA A 434 15.06 -16.54 -6.53
C ALA A 434 15.52 -15.06 -6.48
N MET A 435 15.41 -14.38 -5.34
CA MET A 435 15.92 -13.03 -5.15
C MET A 435 16.84 -12.97 -3.92
N SER A 436 18.00 -12.31 -4.04
CA SER A 436 18.96 -12.19 -2.93
C SER A 436 18.32 -11.58 -1.69
N TYR A 437 17.55 -10.50 -1.85
CA TYR A 437 16.85 -9.83 -0.75
C TYR A 437 15.90 -10.76 0.02
N THR A 438 15.09 -11.58 -0.67
CA THR A 438 14.14 -12.49 0.00
C THR A 438 14.85 -13.63 0.71
N ARG A 439 15.92 -14.16 0.11
CA ARG A 439 16.79 -15.18 0.73
C ARG A 439 17.45 -14.64 2.00
N ASP A 440 18.11 -13.49 1.90
CA ASP A 440 18.84 -12.89 3.02
C ASP A 440 17.88 -12.43 4.13
N ARG A 441 16.65 -12.04 3.79
CA ARG A 441 15.58 -11.77 4.78
C ARG A 441 15.16 -13.05 5.49
N ARG A 442 14.86 -14.13 4.77
CA ARG A 442 14.48 -15.42 5.38
C ARG A 442 15.57 -15.96 6.29
N GLU A 443 16.83 -15.93 5.84
CA GLU A 443 17.97 -16.42 6.62
C GLU A 443 18.14 -15.64 7.93
N ARG A 444 17.99 -14.32 7.90
CA ARG A 444 17.98 -13.49 9.12
C ARG A 444 16.85 -13.86 10.08
N LEU A 445 15.68 -14.20 9.56
CA LEU A 445 14.55 -14.64 10.39
C LEU A 445 14.79 -16.04 10.99
N LEU A 446 15.37 -16.98 10.23
CA LEU A 446 15.77 -18.30 10.73
C LEU A 446 16.80 -18.18 11.86
N ARG A 447 17.87 -17.41 11.65
CA ARG A 447 18.87 -17.12 12.69
C ARG A 447 18.24 -16.53 13.96
N ARG A 448 17.23 -15.67 13.81
CA ARG A 448 16.51 -15.09 14.95
C ARG A 448 15.74 -16.12 15.76
N ILE A 449 14.96 -16.98 15.12
CA ILE A 449 14.15 -17.98 15.84
C ILE A 449 15.01 -19.11 16.44
N ARG A 450 16.22 -19.31 15.92
CA ARG A 450 17.23 -20.24 16.46
C ARG A 450 18.03 -19.67 17.62
N GLY A 451 18.19 -18.35 17.68
CA GLY A 451 19.05 -17.66 18.65
C GLY A 451 20.44 -17.32 18.13
N ASP A 452 20.73 -17.63 16.85
CA ASP A 452 22.04 -17.46 16.22
C ASP A 452 22.44 -15.98 15.97
N LEU A 453 21.57 -15.03 16.32
CA LEU A 453 21.90 -13.60 16.32
C LEU A 453 22.63 -13.18 17.60
N THR A 454 22.48 -13.94 18.68
CA THR A 454 23.09 -13.71 19.99
C THR A 454 23.66 -15.04 20.50
N PRO A 455 24.73 -15.57 19.89
CA PRO A 455 25.21 -16.93 20.16
C PRO A 455 25.67 -17.14 21.61
N GLU A 456 26.18 -16.10 22.30
CA GLU A 456 26.53 -16.20 23.71
C GLU A 456 25.29 -16.28 24.63
N GLN A 457 24.15 -15.72 24.19
CA GLN A 457 22.88 -15.69 24.93
C GLN A 457 21.71 -15.90 23.95
N PRO A 458 21.46 -17.13 23.48
CA PRO A 458 20.51 -17.41 22.40
C PRO A 458 19.09 -16.91 22.68
N GLU A 459 18.68 -16.93 23.95
CA GLU A 459 17.38 -16.45 24.41
C GLU A 459 17.14 -14.96 24.17
N GLU A 460 18.17 -14.12 24.00
CA GLU A 460 18.00 -12.68 23.80
C GLU A 460 17.43 -12.31 22.42
N SER A 461 17.66 -13.16 21.43
CA SER A 461 17.15 -12.95 20.06
C SER A 461 15.94 -13.81 19.72
N LYS A 462 15.73 -14.92 20.44
CA LYS A 462 14.58 -15.82 20.24
C LYS A 462 13.27 -15.20 20.71
N PRO A 463 12.22 -15.15 19.86
CA PRO A 463 10.88 -14.75 20.30
C PRO A 463 10.39 -15.64 21.44
N PHE A 464 9.64 -15.07 22.37
CA PHE A 464 9.10 -15.72 23.59
C PHE A 464 10.14 -16.09 24.64
N ALA A 465 11.32 -16.59 24.26
CA ALA A 465 12.41 -16.83 25.20
C ALA A 465 12.93 -15.51 25.79
N ARG A 466 13.13 -14.49 24.94
CA ARG A 466 13.52 -13.15 25.38
C ARG A 466 12.46 -12.55 26.29
N GLU A 467 11.21 -12.58 25.86
CA GLU A 467 10.07 -12.05 26.60
C GLU A 467 9.90 -12.74 27.95
N ARG A 468 10.07 -14.06 28.01
CA ARG A 468 10.09 -14.82 29.27
C ARG A 468 11.22 -14.34 30.19
N ARG A 469 12.44 -14.18 29.67
CA ARG A 469 13.56 -13.66 30.46
C ARG A 469 13.29 -12.26 30.99
N GLN A 470 12.69 -11.37 30.19
CA GLN A 470 12.30 -10.04 30.65
C GLN A 470 11.20 -10.08 31.71
N LEU A 471 10.24 -11.01 31.60
CA LEU A 471 9.25 -11.26 32.64
C LEU A 471 9.90 -11.75 33.94
N ASP A 472 10.81 -12.71 33.83
CA ASP A 472 11.50 -13.29 34.99
C ASP A 472 12.35 -12.22 35.70
N ILE A 473 13.06 -11.34 34.96
CA ILE A 473 13.79 -10.19 35.52
C ILE A 473 12.84 -9.20 36.21
N ALA A 474 11.68 -8.91 35.60
CA ALA A 474 10.71 -7.99 36.20
C ALA A 474 10.13 -8.56 37.51
N ILE A 475 9.90 -9.87 37.58
CA ILE A 475 9.46 -10.56 38.79
C ILE A 475 10.56 -10.50 39.87
N GLU A 476 11.82 -10.74 39.51
CA GLU A 476 12.95 -10.71 40.45
C GLU A 476 13.23 -9.32 41.03
N LYS A 477 12.89 -8.26 40.28
CA LYS A 477 13.04 -6.87 40.70
C LYS A 477 11.78 -6.25 41.31
N ASP A 478 10.72 -7.04 41.51
CA ASP A 478 9.41 -6.57 41.97
C ASP A 478 8.80 -5.43 41.10
N GLU A 479 9.13 -5.38 39.81
CA GLU A 479 8.60 -4.40 38.85
C GLU A 479 7.19 -4.78 38.35
N VAL A 480 6.24 -4.95 39.27
CA VAL A 480 4.90 -5.53 39.01
C VAL A 480 3.73 -4.55 39.22
N ALA A 481 4.02 -3.26 39.38
CA ALA A 481 3.03 -2.21 39.58
C ALA A 481 1.96 -2.18 38.47
N TYR A 482 0.78 -1.65 38.80
CA TYR A 482 -0.23 -1.32 37.80
C TYR A 482 -0.24 0.18 37.54
N ARG A 483 -0.13 0.56 36.27
CA ARG A 483 -0.01 1.94 35.84
C ARG A 483 -1.34 2.47 35.32
N MET A 484 -1.79 3.58 35.89
CA MET A 484 -2.91 4.38 35.42
C MET A 484 -2.39 5.68 34.82
N GLU A 485 -2.90 6.08 33.66
CA GLU A 485 -2.47 7.31 33.00
C GLU A 485 -3.68 8.17 32.66
N GLN A 486 -3.71 9.39 33.18
CA GLN A 486 -4.72 10.40 32.87
C GLN A 486 -4.10 11.50 32.03
N VAL A 487 -4.72 11.81 30.89
CA VAL A 487 -4.36 12.98 30.09
C VAL A 487 -5.15 14.20 30.55
N VAL A 488 -4.43 15.26 30.87
CA VAL A 488 -4.94 16.57 31.23
C VAL A 488 -4.67 17.53 30.07
N SER A 489 -5.68 18.31 29.69
CA SER A 489 -5.60 19.25 28.56
C SER A 489 -6.11 20.62 28.96
N LEU A 490 -5.29 21.65 28.75
CA LEU A 490 -5.62 23.04 29.00
C LEU A 490 -5.70 23.84 27.69
N ASN A 491 -6.77 24.62 27.54
CA ASN A 491 -6.96 25.55 26.45
C ASN A 491 -6.38 26.93 26.81
N ILE A 492 -5.09 27.10 26.52
CA ILE A 492 -4.31 28.31 26.84
C ILE A 492 -4.90 29.56 26.18
N ARG A 493 -5.58 29.41 25.02
CA ARG A 493 -6.24 30.53 24.34
C ARG A 493 -7.37 31.14 25.19
N HIS A 494 -8.06 30.32 25.98
CA HIS A 494 -9.18 30.75 26.82
C HIS A 494 -8.75 31.11 28.24
N MET A 495 -7.49 30.86 28.62
CA MET A 495 -6.99 31.30 29.91
C MET A 495 -6.86 32.81 29.95
N ASP A 496 -7.26 33.40 31.08
CA ASP A 496 -7.02 34.81 31.37
C ASP A 496 -5.52 35.12 31.35
N SER A 497 -5.17 36.36 31.02
CA SER A 497 -3.78 36.81 30.91
C SER A 497 -2.98 36.66 32.20
N VAL A 498 -3.60 36.87 33.37
CA VAL A 498 -2.96 36.75 34.70
C VAL A 498 -2.79 35.28 35.08
N GLU A 499 -3.77 34.45 34.73
CA GLU A 499 -3.74 33.01 35.02
C GLU A 499 -2.84 32.22 34.07
N ARG A 500 -2.40 32.80 32.94
CA ARG A 500 -1.62 32.14 31.88
C ARG A 500 -0.14 31.96 32.25
N THR A 501 0.11 31.12 33.25
CA THR A 501 1.46 30.74 33.70
C THR A 501 1.65 29.21 33.62
N PHE A 502 2.89 28.74 33.46
CA PHE A 502 3.16 27.29 33.49
C PHE A 502 2.90 26.66 34.86
N GLU A 503 2.95 27.44 35.93
CA GLU A 503 2.58 27.01 37.29
C GLU A 503 1.10 26.61 37.35
N ASN A 504 0.22 27.49 36.86
CA ASN A 504 -1.22 27.22 36.76
C ASN A 504 -1.55 26.09 35.77
N VAL A 505 -0.76 25.97 34.69
CA VAL A 505 -0.91 24.86 33.73
C VAL A 505 -0.65 23.52 34.39
N ILE A 506 0.33 23.41 35.28
CA ILE A 506 0.70 22.15 35.95
C ILE A 506 -0.12 21.89 37.23
N ARG A 507 -0.71 22.93 37.82
CA ARG A 507 -1.49 22.87 39.08
C ARG A 507 -2.44 21.66 39.22
N PRO A 508 -3.22 21.24 38.19
CA PRO A 508 -4.10 20.07 38.31
C PRO A 508 -3.40 18.76 38.71
N ILE A 509 -2.08 18.64 38.48
CA ILE A 509 -1.30 17.44 38.86
C ILE A 509 -1.34 17.21 40.38
N PHE A 510 -1.27 18.25 41.21
CA PHE A 510 -1.18 18.08 42.67
C PHE A 510 -2.43 17.44 43.27
N GLN A 511 -3.62 17.87 42.85
CA GLN A 511 -4.87 17.28 43.33
C GLN A 511 -5.08 15.86 42.79
N LEU A 512 -4.61 15.56 41.57
CA LEU A 512 -4.55 14.19 41.07
C LEU A 512 -3.62 13.32 41.92
N MET A 513 -2.43 13.80 42.25
CA MET A 513 -1.48 13.08 43.11
C MET A 513 -2.08 12.83 44.50
N ARG A 514 -2.65 13.86 45.13
CA ARG A 514 -3.37 13.78 46.40
C ARG A 514 -4.49 12.75 46.36
N PHE A 515 -5.29 12.73 45.30
CA PHE A 515 -6.36 11.73 45.12
C PHE A 515 -5.81 10.29 45.15
N PHE A 516 -4.77 10.01 44.38
CA PHE A 516 -4.19 8.66 44.35
C PHE A 516 -3.46 8.28 45.65
N LEU A 517 -2.98 9.25 46.43
CA LEU A 517 -2.31 9.03 47.72
C LEU A 517 -3.29 8.84 48.88
N THR A 518 -4.42 9.55 48.89
CA THR A 518 -5.28 9.69 50.07
C THR A 518 -6.71 9.17 49.90
N GLU A 519 -7.17 8.95 48.66
CA GLU A 519 -8.53 8.47 48.33
C GLU A 519 -8.50 7.08 47.68
N HIS A 520 -7.63 6.16 48.15
CA HIS A 520 -7.48 4.85 47.52
C HIS A 520 -8.77 4.03 47.50
N GLU A 521 -9.63 4.18 48.49
CA GLU A 521 -10.97 3.55 48.52
C GLU A 521 -11.82 3.86 47.28
N SER A 522 -11.59 5.01 46.63
CA SER A 522 -12.33 5.45 45.45
C SER A 522 -12.00 4.65 44.19
N TYR A 523 -10.81 4.03 44.08
CA TYR A 523 -10.37 3.35 42.85
C TYR A 523 -9.97 1.89 43.03
N VAL A 524 -9.65 1.44 44.24
CA VAL A 524 -9.14 0.07 44.46
C VAL A 524 -10.12 -1.04 44.08
N HIS A 525 -11.43 -0.75 44.08
CA HIS A 525 -12.49 -1.69 43.71
C HIS A 525 -12.38 -2.20 42.27
N ILE A 526 -11.69 -1.49 41.38
CA ILE A 526 -11.48 -1.96 39.99
C ILE A 526 -10.40 -3.03 39.89
N PHE A 527 -9.62 -3.27 40.95
CA PHE A 527 -8.48 -4.16 40.92
C PHE A 527 -8.76 -5.55 41.48
N ARG A 528 -8.22 -6.54 40.76
CA ARG A 528 -7.92 -7.87 41.29
C ARG A 528 -6.48 -7.90 41.76
N SER A 529 -6.28 -8.27 43.02
CA SER A 529 -4.96 -8.46 43.63
C SER A 529 -4.55 -9.94 43.52
N ILE A 530 -3.36 -10.19 42.98
CA ILE A 530 -2.90 -11.54 42.59
C ILE A 530 -1.48 -11.75 43.12
N PRO A 531 -1.15 -12.93 43.68
CA PRO A 531 0.23 -13.26 44.03
C PRO A 531 1.16 -13.21 42.81
N VAL A 532 2.36 -12.63 42.98
CA VAL A 532 3.40 -12.56 41.91
C VAL A 532 3.78 -13.96 41.38
N GLY A 533 3.76 -14.96 42.26
CA GLY A 533 3.98 -16.36 41.90
C GLY A 533 2.92 -16.97 40.97
N ILE A 534 1.77 -16.32 40.81
CA ILE A 534 0.71 -16.71 39.86
C ILE A 534 0.74 -15.79 38.64
N PHE A 535 0.51 -14.49 38.85
CA PHE A 535 0.63 -13.49 37.80
C PHE A 535 1.74 -12.50 38.18
N PRO A 536 2.80 -12.36 37.35
CA PRO A 536 2.85 -12.77 35.94
C PRO A 536 3.51 -14.10 35.61
N ARG A 537 3.83 -14.96 36.59
CA ARG A 537 4.50 -16.24 36.32
C ARG A 537 3.77 -17.12 35.28
N ILE A 538 2.44 -17.05 35.21
CA ILE A 538 1.65 -17.70 34.17
C ILE A 538 2.03 -17.23 32.74
N MET A 539 2.37 -15.96 32.56
CA MET A 539 2.86 -15.45 31.28
C MET A 539 4.22 -16.07 30.91
N SER A 540 5.13 -16.25 31.88
CA SER A 540 6.40 -16.96 31.66
C SER A 540 6.15 -18.41 31.24
N ALA A 541 5.18 -19.10 31.86
CA ALA A 541 4.79 -20.46 31.50
C ALA A 541 4.22 -20.55 30.08
N TYR A 542 3.34 -19.63 29.70
CA TYR A 542 2.86 -19.54 28.33
C TYR A 542 3.98 -19.25 27.32
N CYS A 543 4.87 -18.31 27.61
CA CYS A 543 6.01 -18.03 26.74
C CYS A 543 6.87 -19.26 26.52
N ARG A 544 7.10 -20.06 27.58
CA ARG A 544 7.80 -21.33 27.47
C ARG A 544 7.04 -22.34 26.59
N LEU A 545 5.73 -22.42 26.71
CA LEU A 545 4.89 -23.27 25.86
C LEU A 545 5.02 -22.91 24.37
N PHE A 546 4.90 -21.62 24.02
CA PHE A 546 5.04 -21.16 22.63
C PHE A 546 6.47 -21.32 22.11
N GLU A 547 7.47 -21.05 22.93
CA GLU A 547 8.88 -21.29 22.60
C GLU A 547 9.10 -22.76 22.22
N LEU A 548 8.64 -23.70 23.05
CA LEU A 548 8.78 -25.13 22.81
C LEU A 548 8.01 -25.59 21.57
N ALA A 549 6.79 -25.09 21.37
CA ALA A 549 5.99 -25.41 20.19
C ALA A 549 6.66 -24.92 18.89
N ILE A 550 7.24 -23.71 18.89
CA ILE A 550 7.97 -23.18 17.73
C ILE A 550 9.27 -23.94 17.49
N CYS A 551 10.00 -24.34 18.54
CA CYS A 551 11.20 -25.17 18.40
C CYS A 551 10.86 -26.53 17.75
N GLU A 552 9.74 -27.15 18.12
CA GLU A 552 9.27 -28.37 17.47
C GLU A 552 8.90 -28.15 15.99
N MET A 553 8.29 -27.02 15.64
CA MET A 553 7.99 -26.67 14.25
C MET A 553 9.27 -26.40 13.43
N GLU A 554 10.28 -25.78 14.03
CA GLU A 554 11.60 -25.60 13.42
C GLU A 554 12.27 -26.96 13.14
N ARG A 555 12.23 -27.89 14.11
CA ARG A 555 12.73 -29.25 13.93
C ARG A 555 12.04 -29.98 12.76
N ARG A 556 10.71 -29.84 12.64
CA ARG A 556 9.95 -30.42 11.52
C ARG A 556 10.27 -29.75 10.19
N TYR A 557 10.46 -28.44 10.18
CA TYR A 557 10.92 -27.70 9.01
C TYR A 557 12.29 -28.20 8.52
N VAL A 558 13.25 -28.41 9.43
CA VAL A 558 14.57 -28.97 9.11
C VAL A 558 14.45 -30.39 8.58
N ALA A 559 13.63 -31.24 9.20
CA ALA A 559 13.39 -32.61 8.75
C ALA A 559 12.73 -32.68 7.35
N GLY A 560 11.91 -31.69 6.99
CA GLY A 560 11.29 -31.56 5.67
C GLY A 560 12.25 -31.19 4.54
N GLY A 561 13.48 -30.77 4.86
CA GLY A 561 14.50 -30.40 3.88
C GLY A 561 14.03 -29.30 2.90
N GLU A 562 14.21 -29.53 1.60
CA GLU A 562 13.83 -28.57 0.56
C GLU A 562 12.32 -28.24 0.55
N ARG A 563 11.46 -29.16 1.03
CA ARG A 563 10.01 -28.97 1.04
C ARG A 563 9.54 -28.04 2.16
N GLY A 564 10.33 -27.87 3.23
CA GLY A 564 9.95 -27.10 4.40
C GLY A 564 8.67 -27.62 5.08
N LEU A 565 7.92 -26.71 5.73
CA LEU A 565 6.65 -27.06 6.36
C LEU A 565 5.53 -27.29 5.31
N ASP A 566 4.73 -28.32 5.54
CA ASP A 566 3.48 -28.51 4.81
C ASP A 566 2.41 -27.49 5.23
N LEU A 567 1.23 -27.58 4.62
CA LEU A 567 0.13 -26.65 4.88
C LEU A 567 -0.33 -26.64 6.33
N ALA A 568 -0.51 -27.82 6.93
CA ALA A 568 -1.05 -27.95 8.28
C ALA A 568 -0.05 -27.41 9.32
N HIS A 569 1.23 -27.75 9.18
CA HIS A 569 2.29 -27.16 10.00
C HIS A 569 2.46 -25.65 9.77
N SER A 570 2.25 -25.17 8.54
CA SER A 570 2.32 -23.74 8.24
C SER A 570 1.23 -22.95 8.96
N GLU A 571 -0.01 -23.44 8.95
CA GLU A 571 -1.10 -22.83 9.71
C GLU A 571 -0.91 -22.99 11.23
N ALA A 572 -0.37 -24.12 11.70
CA ALA A 572 -0.04 -24.32 13.10
C ALA A 572 0.92 -23.24 13.63
N VAL A 573 2.03 -22.99 12.94
CA VAL A 573 2.98 -21.92 13.34
C VAL A 573 2.30 -20.55 13.32
N ALA A 574 1.47 -20.28 12.33
CA ALA A 574 0.73 -19.02 12.24
C ALA A 574 -0.24 -18.81 13.42
N VAL A 575 -0.95 -19.87 13.85
CA VAL A 575 -1.79 -19.84 15.04
C VAL A 575 -0.95 -19.61 16.30
N LEU A 576 0.19 -20.27 16.44
CA LEU A 576 1.10 -20.10 17.59
C LEU A 576 1.64 -18.67 17.72
N ASP A 577 2.14 -18.07 16.63
CA ASP A 577 2.63 -16.67 16.62
C ASP A 577 1.50 -15.70 17.00
N ARG A 578 0.28 -15.92 16.48
CA ARG A 578 -0.89 -15.09 16.75
C ARG A 578 -1.30 -15.16 18.23
N LEU A 579 -1.44 -16.37 18.77
CA LEU A 579 -1.76 -16.58 20.19
C LEU A 579 -0.67 -16.02 21.11
N GLY A 580 0.59 -16.23 20.76
CA GLY A 580 1.73 -15.66 21.46
C GLY A 580 1.70 -14.13 21.53
N GLY A 581 1.36 -13.47 20.42
CA GLY A 581 1.16 -12.02 20.38
C GLY A 581 -0.05 -11.54 21.20
N TYR A 582 -1.11 -12.34 21.28
CA TYR A 582 -2.32 -12.00 22.04
C TYR A 582 -2.08 -11.97 23.56
N ILE A 583 -1.23 -12.84 24.10
CA ILE A 583 -0.93 -12.90 25.55
C ILE A 583 -0.54 -11.56 26.15
N PHE A 584 0.31 -10.82 25.43
CA PHE A 584 0.85 -9.54 25.88
C PHE A 584 -0.01 -8.34 25.51
N THR A 585 -0.82 -8.46 24.45
CA THR A 585 -1.53 -7.31 23.87
C THR A 585 -3.01 -7.30 24.19
N GLY A 586 -3.63 -8.46 24.39
CA GLY A 586 -5.08 -8.60 24.50
C GLY A 586 -5.85 -8.11 23.27
N HIS A 587 -5.16 -7.83 22.15
CA HIS A 587 -5.76 -7.11 21.03
C HIS A 587 -6.38 -8.08 20.02
N GLU A 588 -7.65 -7.86 19.68
CA GLU A 588 -8.42 -8.74 18.79
C GLU A 588 -7.80 -8.98 17.40
N ARG A 589 -6.88 -8.13 16.91
CA ARG A 589 -6.19 -8.33 15.62
C ARG A 589 -5.40 -9.64 15.57
N HIS A 590 -4.94 -10.10 16.75
CA HIS A 590 -4.25 -11.37 16.90
C HIS A 590 -5.21 -12.56 16.93
N LEU A 591 -6.52 -12.32 17.08
CA LEU A 591 -7.56 -13.35 17.10
C LEU A 591 -8.51 -13.22 15.90
N PRO A 592 -8.08 -13.56 14.67
CA PRO A 592 -8.96 -13.55 13.51
C PRO A 592 -10.10 -14.56 13.70
N LYS A 593 -11.26 -14.04 14.11
CA LYS A 593 -12.45 -14.82 14.50
C LYS A 593 -12.88 -15.79 13.40
N THR A 594 -12.66 -15.43 12.14
CA THR A 594 -12.96 -16.28 10.98
C THR A 594 -12.25 -17.63 11.04
N VAL A 595 -10.97 -17.68 11.46
CA VAL A 595 -10.16 -18.90 11.52
C VAL A 595 -10.16 -19.53 12.91
N LEU A 596 -10.02 -18.71 13.96
CA LEU A 596 -9.86 -19.24 15.31
C LEU A 596 -11.18 -19.70 15.97
N ARG A 597 -12.35 -19.26 15.50
CA ARG A 597 -13.62 -19.75 16.03
C ARG A 597 -13.90 -21.21 15.61
N PRO A 598 -13.75 -21.61 14.33
CA PRO A 598 -13.83 -23.02 13.93
C PRO A 598 -12.88 -23.97 14.66
N LEU A 599 -11.71 -23.47 15.11
CA LEU A 599 -10.76 -24.23 15.92
C LEU A 599 -11.20 -24.39 17.38
N GLY A 600 -12.33 -23.80 17.80
CA GLY A 600 -12.79 -23.77 19.19
C GLY A 600 -11.98 -22.84 20.10
N THR A 601 -10.99 -22.12 19.55
CA THR A 601 -10.08 -21.26 20.33
C THR A 601 -10.81 -20.09 20.96
N ILE A 602 -11.67 -19.40 20.21
CA ILE A 602 -12.40 -18.22 20.72
C ILE A 602 -13.32 -18.62 21.87
N ASP A 603 -14.09 -19.68 21.71
CA ASP A 603 -15.05 -20.13 22.72
C ASP A 603 -14.33 -20.65 23.98
N SER A 604 -13.20 -21.35 23.79
CA SER A 604 -12.35 -21.81 24.90
C SER A 604 -11.69 -20.66 25.66
N LEU A 605 -11.27 -19.59 24.98
CA LEU A 605 -10.75 -18.39 25.64
C LEU A 605 -11.83 -17.69 26.47
N LEU A 606 -13.05 -17.59 25.92
CA LEU A 606 -14.17 -16.95 26.61
C LEU A 606 -14.66 -17.77 27.82
N ALA A 607 -14.68 -19.09 27.72
CA ALA A 607 -15.22 -19.97 28.76
C ALA A 607 -14.17 -20.42 29.79
N GLY A 608 -12.91 -20.63 29.37
CA GLY A 608 -11.89 -21.28 30.19
C GLY A 608 -10.51 -20.60 30.18
N ALA A 609 -10.39 -19.43 29.56
CA ALA A 609 -9.13 -18.67 29.45
C ALA A 609 -7.94 -19.51 28.91
N TRP A 610 -8.23 -20.53 28.11
CA TRP A 610 -7.23 -21.44 27.53
C TRP A 610 -7.32 -21.42 26.00
N PRO A 611 -6.21 -21.24 25.27
CA PRO A 611 -6.20 -21.19 23.82
C PRO A 611 -6.24 -22.59 23.18
N TYR A 612 -7.39 -23.26 23.26
CA TYR A 612 -7.61 -24.59 22.67
C TYR A 612 -7.59 -24.57 21.13
N ILE A 613 -7.07 -25.63 20.53
CA ILE A 613 -7.09 -25.88 19.07
C ILE A 613 -7.69 -27.28 18.85
N ASP A 614 -8.83 -27.35 18.17
CA ASP A 614 -9.52 -28.62 17.86
C ASP A 614 -8.62 -29.54 17.00
N PRO A 615 -8.12 -30.67 17.55
CA PRO A 615 -7.30 -31.61 16.80
C PRO A 615 -8.03 -32.24 15.61
N ALA A 616 -9.37 -32.26 15.62
CA ALA A 616 -10.16 -32.75 14.49
C ALA A 616 -10.22 -31.76 13.31
N VAL A 617 -9.80 -30.51 13.51
CA VAL A 617 -9.71 -29.49 12.44
C VAL A 617 -8.27 -29.19 12.07
N LEU A 618 -7.41 -28.99 13.08
CA LEU A 618 -5.98 -28.77 12.91
C LEU A 618 -5.22 -29.60 13.93
N ASP A 619 -4.65 -30.71 13.45
CA ASP A 619 -3.85 -31.57 14.28
C ASP A 619 -2.41 -31.04 14.35
N LEU A 620 -1.88 -30.68 15.52
CA LEU A 620 -0.48 -30.32 15.71
C LEU A 620 0.45 -31.55 15.75
N GLY A 621 -0.10 -32.75 15.93
CA GLY A 621 0.61 -34.03 15.98
C GLY A 621 1.54 -34.18 17.21
N PRO A 622 1.66 -35.38 17.80
CA PRO A 622 2.64 -35.62 18.85
C PRO A 622 4.08 -35.44 18.34
N ALA A 623 5.01 -35.07 19.23
CA ALA A 623 6.41 -34.88 18.87
C ALA A 623 6.98 -36.13 18.17
N GLY A 624 7.48 -35.97 16.95
CA GLY A 624 8.03 -37.06 16.13
C GLY A 624 7.09 -37.71 15.12
N ALA A 625 5.78 -37.39 15.11
CA ALA A 625 4.86 -37.86 14.07
C ALA A 625 5.16 -37.19 12.72
N ALA A 626 5.20 -37.98 11.63
CA ALA A 626 5.48 -37.49 10.29
C ALA A 626 4.25 -36.89 9.58
N THR A 627 3.03 -37.18 10.07
CA THR A 627 1.78 -36.75 9.44
C THR A 627 0.96 -35.89 10.38
N CYS A 628 0.62 -34.71 9.90
CA CYS A 628 -0.19 -33.68 10.51
C CYS A 628 -1.40 -33.48 9.60
N PHE A 629 -2.57 -33.17 10.17
CA PHE A 629 -3.82 -33.09 9.42
C PHE A 629 -4.48 -31.73 9.56
N MET A 630 -4.98 -31.21 8.44
CA MET A 630 -5.86 -30.05 8.41
C MET A 630 -7.13 -30.40 7.63
N ASP A 631 -8.28 -30.30 8.29
CA ASP A 631 -9.58 -30.55 7.67
C ASP A 631 -9.99 -29.35 6.81
N THR A 632 -9.65 -29.41 5.52
CA THR A 632 -10.01 -28.38 4.53
C THR A 632 -11.52 -28.25 4.25
N SER A 633 -12.34 -29.20 4.73
CA SER A 633 -13.80 -29.14 4.61
C SER A 633 -14.43 -28.30 5.72
N ARG A 634 -13.89 -28.39 6.94
CA ARG A 634 -14.28 -27.58 8.11
C ARG A 634 -13.54 -26.24 8.18
N TRP A 635 -12.47 -26.06 7.39
CA TRP A 635 -11.69 -24.83 7.35
C TRP A 635 -12.42 -23.67 6.62
N PRO A 636 -12.34 -22.43 7.10
CA PRO A 636 -12.99 -21.27 6.49
C PRO A 636 -12.58 -20.99 5.04
N ARG A 637 -13.57 -20.51 4.27
CA ARG A 637 -13.38 -20.09 2.87
C ARG A 637 -13.82 -18.65 2.65
N SER A 638 -13.13 -17.98 1.75
CA SER A 638 -13.49 -16.65 1.26
C SER A 638 -14.85 -16.73 0.55
N ALA A 639 -15.82 -15.92 1.00
CA ALA A 639 -17.12 -15.83 0.32
C ALA A 639 -16.99 -15.33 -1.13
N LYS A 640 -15.93 -14.57 -1.44
CA LYS A 640 -15.70 -14.02 -2.78
C LYS A 640 -15.07 -15.03 -3.74
N THR A 641 -14.11 -15.82 -3.27
CA THR A 641 -13.27 -16.67 -4.14
C THR A 641 -13.44 -18.18 -3.89
N GLY A 642 -14.13 -18.58 -2.82
CA GLY A 642 -14.25 -19.99 -2.41
C GLY A 642 -12.95 -20.62 -1.88
N ARG A 643 -11.83 -19.88 -1.90
CA ARG A 643 -10.51 -20.34 -1.45
C ARG A 643 -10.40 -20.36 0.06
N LEU A 644 -9.53 -21.21 0.60
CA LEU A 644 -9.24 -21.27 2.03
C LEU A 644 -8.66 -19.94 2.52
N ILE A 645 -9.08 -19.52 3.72
CA ILE A 645 -8.50 -18.36 4.40
C ILE A 645 -7.32 -18.85 5.23
N LEU A 646 -6.09 -18.55 4.79
CA LEU A 646 -4.86 -19.07 5.37
C LEU A 646 -4.10 -17.96 6.13
N LEU A 647 -3.81 -18.20 7.41
CA LEU A 647 -3.12 -17.23 8.27
C LEU A 647 -1.67 -17.03 7.84
N HIS A 648 -0.95 -18.09 7.46
CA HIS A 648 0.46 -17.97 7.09
C HIS A 648 0.66 -17.13 5.83
N ILE A 649 -0.28 -17.17 4.88
CA ILE A 649 -0.24 -16.34 3.65
C ILE A 649 -0.27 -14.85 4.00
N SER A 650 -1.12 -14.45 4.95
CA SER A 650 -1.19 -13.05 5.40
C SER A 650 0.14 -12.56 6.00
N GLU A 651 0.84 -13.45 6.73
CA GLU A 651 2.13 -13.14 7.33
C GLU A 651 3.25 -13.08 6.27
N LEU A 652 3.23 -14.00 5.30
CA LEU A 652 4.15 -13.95 4.16
C LEU A 652 3.98 -12.67 3.34
N GLN A 653 2.74 -12.20 3.15
CA GLN A 653 2.46 -10.94 2.48
C GLN A 653 3.08 -9.76 3.22
N HIS A 654 2.97 -9.73 4.55
CA HIS A 654 3.57 -8.69 5.39
C HIS A 654 5.10 -8.67 5.30
N HIS A 655 5.75 -9.85 5.29
CA HIS A 655 7.23 -9.93 5.31
C HIS A 655 7.89 -9.92 3.93
N TYR A 656 7.25 -10.45 2.89
CA TYR A 656 7.88 -10.64 1.58
C TYR A 656 7.13 -9.96 0.43
N GLY A 657 5.91 -9.44 0.68
CA GLY A 657 5.07 -8.80 -0.31
C GLY A 657 4.14 -9.74 -1.07
N ASP A 658 3.25 -9.16 -1.87
CA ASP A 658 2.12 -9.84 -2.53
C ASP A 658 2.56 -10.99 -3.44
N ARG A 659 3.71 -10.85 -4.12
CA ARG A 659 4.17 -11.84 -5.09
C ARG A 659 4.47 -13.19 -4.45
N LEU A 660 5.21 -13.21 -3.34
CA LEU A 660 5.56 -14.45 -2.66
C LEU A 660 4.34 -15.09 -1.99
N ALA A 661 3.51 -14.27 -1.32
CA ALA A 661 2.28 -14.74 -0.70
C ALA A 661 1.33 -15.36 -1.72
N SER A 662 1.10 -14.67 -2.84
CA SER A 662 0.23 -15.11 -3.92
C SER A 662 0.75 -16.39 -4.58
N HIS A 663 2.06 -16.50 -4.79
CA HIS A 663 2.64 -17.73 -5.32
C HIS A 663 2.46 -18.91 -4.37
N ARG A 664 2.62 -18.72 -3.05
CA ARG A 664 2.40 -19.78 -2.06
C ARG A 664 0.93 -20.18 -1.99
N GLU A 665 0.01 -19.21 -2.00
CA GLU A 665 -1.43 -19.47 -2.06
C GLU A 665 -1.81 -20.27 -3.31
N THR A 666 -1.23 -19.90 -4.46
CA THR A 666 -1.40 -20.60 -5.75
C THR A 666 -0.95 -22.05 -5.63
N GLU A 667 0.28 -22.28 -5.18
CA GLU A 667 0.85 -23.63 -4.99
C GLU A 667 -0.06 -24.52 -4.12
N ILE A 668 -0.51 -23.98 -2.98
CA ILE A 668 -1.41 -24.69 -2.06
C ILE A 668 -2.74 -25.01 -2.73
N TRP A 669 -3.34 -24.04 -3.42
CA TRP A 669 -4.61 -24.25 -4.09
C TRP A 669 -4.51 -25.37 -5.14
N PHE A 670 -3.50 -25.33 -6.01
CA PHE A 670 -3.31 -26.38 -7.02
C PHE A 670 -2.97 -27.75 -6.40
N SER A 671 -2.29 -27.78 -5.26
CA SER A 671 -2.06 -29.03 -4.52
C SER A 671 -3.38 -29.64 -3.99
N GLN A 672 -4.34 -28.81 -3.56
CA GLN A 672 -5.63 -29.25 -3.00
C GLN A 672 -6.65 -29.66 -4.06
N LEU A 673 -6.64 -28.97 -5.19
CA LEU A 673 -7.47 -29.28 -6.35
C LEU A 673 -7.19 -30.70 -6.91
N GLY A 674 -6.03 -31.26 -6.59
CA GLY A 674 -5.57 -32.54 -7.11
C GLY A 674 -5.21 -32.46 -8.60
N ARG A 675 -4.62 -33.53 -9.13
CA ARG A 675 -4.23 -33.61 -10.56
C ARG A 675 -5.42 -33.54 -11.53
N ASP A 676 -6.64 -33.55 -11.01
CA ASP A 676 -7.87 -33.81 -11.74
C ASP A 676 -8.79 -32.59 -11.86
N ALA A 677 -8.44 -31.45 -11.26
CA ALA A 677 -9.30 -30.26 -11.27
C ALA A 677 -9.54 -29.66 -12.66
N PHE A 678 -8.62 -29.89 -13.62
CA PHE A 678 -8.76 -29.44 -15.01
C PHE A 678 -9.09 -30.58 -15.97
N LYS A 679 -9.83 -31.59 -15.50
CA LYS A 679 -10.35 -32.70 -16.33
C LYS A 679 -11.40 -32.30 -17.36
N SER A 680 -11.96 -31.10 -17.27
CA SER A 680 -13.00 -30.64 -18.19
C SER A 680 -12.71 -29.25 -18.75
N HIS A 681 -13.10 -29.07 -20.01
CA HIS A 681 -13.04 -27.77 -20.68
C HIS A 681 -13.84 -26.70 -19.92
N ALA A 682 -14.96 -27.06 -19.27
CA ALA A 682 -15.76 -26.15 -18.46
C ALA A 682 -14.99 -25.60 -17.26
N ALA A 683 -14.28 -26.46 -16.52
CA ALA A 683 -13.49 -26.05 -15.35
C ALA A 683 -12.34 -25.10 -15.72
N VAL A 684 -11.62 -25.40 -16.81
CA VAL A 684 -10.58 -24.48 -17.33
C VAL A 684 -11.18 -23.15 -17.77
N THR A 685 -12.33 -23.20 -18.43
CA THR A 685 -13.03 -22.01 -18.93
C THR A 685 -13.47 -21.09 -17.79
N GLU A 686 -14.04 -21.66 -16.72
CA GLU A 686 -14.45 -20.91 -15.53
C GLU A 686 -13.23 -20.28 -14.84
N TYR A 687 -12.17 -21.05 -14.66
CA TYR A 687 -10.92 -20.57 -14.06
C TYR A 687 -10.29 -19.41 -14.84
N VAL A 688 -10.17 -19.52 -16.17
CA VAL A 688 -9.62 -18.43 -17.00
C VAL A 688 -10.52 -17.19 -16.95
N THR A 689 -11.84 -17.37 -16.82
CA THR A 689 -12.79 -16.26 -16.63
C THR A 689 -12.56 -15.54 -15.31
N GLU A 690 -12.37 -16.27 -14.21
CA GLU A 690 -12.00 -15.70 -12.91
C GLU A 690 -10.64 -15.00 -12.97
N LEU A 691 -9.62 -15.65 -13.55
CA LEU A 691 -8.27 -15.11 -13.68
C LEU A 691 -8.24 -13.77 -14.43
N LEU A 692 -9.00 -13.66 -15.52
CA LEU A 692 -9.08 -12.41 -16.28
C LEU A 692 -9.76 -11.31 -15.46
N ARG A 693 -10.89 -11.63 -14.83
CA ARG A 693 -11.73 -10.66 -14.10
C ARG A 693 -11.08 -10.16 -12.82
N GLU A 694 -10.55 -11.08 -12.01
CA GLU A 694 -10.07 -10.78 -10.66
C GLU A 694 -8.59 -10.38 -10.62
N MET A 695 -7.79 -10.77 -11.63
CA MET A 695 -6.34 -10.52 -11.62
C MET A 695 -5.84 -9.77 -12.84
N TRP A 696 -6.05 -10.28 -14.07
CA TRP A 696 -5.45 -9.67 -15.27
C TRP A 696 -5.98 -8.25 -15.52
N ILE A 697 -7.30 -8.05 -15.52
CA ILE A 697 -7.93 -6.73 -15.76
C ILE A 697 -7.47 -5.73 -14.68
N PRO A 698 -7.64 -5.97 -13.37
CA PRO A 698 -7.27 -5.00 -12.34
C PRO A 698 -5.77 -4.68 -12.33
N GLN A 699 -4.89 -5.69 -12.42
CA GLN A 699 -3.45 -5.47 -12.37
C GLN A 699 -2.93 -4.72 -13.61
N THR A 700 -3.52 -4.97 -14.77
CA THR A 700 -3.17 -4.26 -16.01
C THR A 700 -3.68 -2.81 -16.00
N LYS A 701 -4.90 -2.57 -15.48
CA LYS A 701 -5.44 -1.21 -15.28
C LYS A 701 -4.55 -0.39 -14.35
N LEU A 702 -4.20 -0.95 -13.19
CA LEU A 702 -3.34 -0.32 -12.21
C LEU A 702 -1.97 0.05 -12.80
N PHE A 703 -1.38 -0.86 -13.60
CA PHE A 703 -0.11 -0.59 -14.28
C PHE A 703 -0.22 0.58 -15.25
N ILE A 704 -1.20 0.58 -16.16
CA ILE A 704 -1.36 1.64 -17.15
C ILE A 704 -1.62 2.97 -16.45
N ALA A 705 -2.55 3.02 -15.49
CA ALA A 705 -2.89 4.22 -14.75
C ALA A 705 -1.67 4.81 -14.01
N ASN A 706 -0.89 3.98 -13.32
CA ASN A 706 0.32 4.42 -12.63
C ASN A 706 1.41 4.91 -13.59
N GLN A 707 1.61 4.25 -14.74
CA GLN A 707 2.57 4.72 -15.73
C GLN A 707 2.16 6.05 -16.35
N LEU A 708 0.88 6.26 -16.65
CA LEU A 708 0.36 7.52 -17.19
C LEU A 708 0.48 8.65 -16.16
N ARG A 709 0.07 8.41 -14.90
CA ARG A 709 0.24 9.37 -13.79
C ARG A 709 1.70 9.75 -13.57
N ARG A 710 2.61 8.77 -13.57
CA ARG A 710 4.05 9.03 -13.40
C ARG A 710 4.59 9.91 -14.52
N ARG A 711 4.27 9.60 -15.78
CA ARG A 711 4.71 10.40 -16.96
C ARG A 711 4.11 11.79 -17.01
N LEU A 712 2.93 12.00 -16.42
CA LEU A 712 2.31 13.31 -16.27
C LEU A 712 3.02 14.17 -15.21
N GLN A 713 3.65 13.52 -14.22
CA GLN A 713 4.38 14.17 -13.12
C GLN A 713 5.87 14.42 -13.42
N GLU A 714 6.50 13.61 -14.27
CA GLU A 714 7.90 13.77 -14.68
C GLU A 714 8.10 15.07 -15.50
N GLY A 715 8.88 16.02 -14.96
CA GLY A 715 9.21 17.30 -15.60
C GLY A 715 9.96 17.14 -16.93
N SER A 716 9.91 18.15 -17.80
CA SER A 716 10.57 18.09 -19.11
C SER A 716 12.09 18.18 -19.02
N SER A 717 12.80 17.16 -19.52
CA SER A 717 14.21 17.27 -19.91
C SER A 717 14.40 17.86 -21.31
N ASP A 718 13.32 17.91 -22.11
CA ASP A 718 13.34 18.51 -23.45
C ASP A 718 13.06 20.00 -23.34
N THR A 719 14.06 20.81 -23.66
CA THR A 719 14.03 22.28 -23.67
C THR A 719 13.09 22.89 -24.74
N SER A 720 12.39 22.06 -25.52
CA SER A 720 11.56 22.47 -26.66
C SER A 720 10.05 22.22 -26.53
N SER A 721 9.58 21.58 -25.45
CA SER A 721 8.15 21.31 -25.25
C SER A 721 7.48 22.33 -24.32
N ILE A 722 6.38 22.94 -24.76
CA ILE A 722 5.52 23.81 -23.95
C ILE A 722 5.12 23.08 -22.65
N PRO A 723 5.26 23.71 -21.46
CA PRO A 723 4.86 23.11 -20.19
C PRO A 723 3.35 22.79 -20.19
N ILE A 724 2.99 21.56 -19.81
CA ILE A 724 1.58 21.16 -19.62
C ILE A 724 1.03 21.97 -18.42
N THR A 725 -0.05 22.71 -18.65
CA THR A 725 -0.71 23.52 -17.60
C THR A 725 -1.33 22.64 -16.52
N LEU A 726 -1.60 23.22 -15.35
CA LEU A 726 -2.23 22.49 -14.24
C LEU A 726 -3.63 21.96 -14.61
N GLU A 727 -4.42 22.75 -15.35
CA GLU A 727 -5.76 22.35 -15.83
C GLU A 727 -5.68 21.16 -16.80
N GLN A 728 -4.72 21.17 -17.72
CA GLN A 728 -4.48 20.06 -18.64
C GLN A 728 -4.03 18.79 -17.91
N LYS A 729 -3.22 18.93 -16.84
CA LYS A 729 -2.85 17.81 -15.98
C LYS A 729 -4.06 17.24 -15.23
N GLU A 730 -4.93 18.09 -14.69
CA GLU A 730 -6.11 17.58 -13.98
C GLU A 730 -7.09 16.92 -14.96
N ALA A 731 -7.30 17.46 -16.15
CA ALA A 731 -8.10 16.83 -17.20
C ALA A 731 -7.57 15.43 -17.59
N CYS A 732 -6.25 15.31 -17.78
CA CYS A 732 -5.62 14.01 -18.05
C CYS A 732 -5.80 13.03 -16.88
N LYS A 733 -5.70 13.51 -15.64
CA LYS A 733 -5.86 12.70 -14.43
C LYS A 733 -7.29 12.20 -14.28
N SER A 734 -8.30 13.06 -14.50
CA SER A 734 -9.71 12.68 -14.52
C SER A 734 -10.02 11.65 -15.60
N ALA A 735 -9.41 11.76 -16.79
CA ALA A 735 -9.57 10.76 -17.85
C ALA A 735 -9.00 9.39 -17.46
N VAL A 736 -7.84 9.36 -16.79
CA VAL A 736 -7.25 8.12 -16.26
C VAL A 736 -8.12 7.51 -15.16
N GLU A 737 -8.66 8.32 -14.25
CA GLU A 737 -9.56 7.86 -13.17
C GLU A 737 -10.88 7.32 -13.71
N ALA A 738 -11.50 8.00 -14.68
CA ALA A 738 -12.72 7.53 -15.35
C ALA A 738 -12.50 6.20 -16.06
N TRP A 739 -11.37 6.04 -16.77
CA TRP A 739 -11.00 4.78 -17.39
C TRP A 739 -10.70 3.67 -16.37
N GLU A 740 -10.04 4.01 -15.25
CA GLU A 740 -9.75 3.07 -14.15
C GLU A 740 -11.02 2.59 -13.44
N ALA A 741 -12.07 3.40 -13.38
CA ALA A 741 -13.38 3.00 -12.86
C ALA A 741 -14.25 2.22 -13.88
N ALA A 742 -13.99 2.37 -15.18
CA ALA A 742 -14.82 1.80 -16.23
C ALA A 742 -14.77 0.25 -16.31
N PRO A 743 -15.92 -0.46 -16.32
CA PRO A 743 -15.94 -1.92 -16.45
C PRO A 743 -15.51 -2.41 -17.85
N ASP A 744 -15.62 -1.56 -18.87
CA ASP A 744 -15.33 -1.80 -20.28
C ASP A 744 -13.95 -1.25 -20.71
N ALA A 745 -13.02 -1.07 -19.77
CA ALA A 745 -11.74 -0.38 -19.96
C ALA A 745 -10.89 -0.90 -21.14
N PHE A 746 -11.00 -2.18 -21.50
CA PHE A 746 -10.24 -2.80 -22.59
C PHE A 746 -10.99 -2.85 -23.93
N THR A 747 -12.08 -2.10 -24.09
CA THR A 747 -12.76 -1.88 -25.37
C THR A 747 -12.12 -0.74 -26.16
N HIS A 748 -12.36 -0.69 -27.47
CA HIS A 748 -11.96 0.40 -28.35
C HIS A 748 -12.63 1.73 -27.97
N ILE A 749 -13.89 1.69 -27.52
CA ILE A 749 -14.63 2.88 -27.06
C ILE A 749 -13.94 3.48 -25.83
N ALA A 750 -13.60 2.65 -24.84
CA ALA A 750 -12.89 3.10 -23.65
C ALA A 750 -11.48 3.60 -23.97
N LEU A 751 -10.76 2.94 -24.88
CA LEU A 751 -9.44 3.40 -25.35
C LEU A 751 -9.52 4.76 -26.04
N GLN A 752 -10.54 4.99 -26.86
CA GLN A 752 -10.75 6.26 -27.54
C GLN A 752 -11.03 7.37 -26.53
N ARG A 753 -11.97 7.17 -25.59
CA ARG A 753 -12.23 8.12 -24.50
C ARG A 753 -10.98 8.46 -23.69
N LEU A 754 -10.17 7.45 -23.36
CA LEU A 754 -8.89 7.66 -22.68
C LEU A 754 -7.91 8.46 -23.54
N THR A 755 -7.76 8.12 -24.82
CA THR A 755 -6.82 8.81 -25.73
C THR A 755 -7.24 10.26 -25.94
N ASP A 756 -8.54 10.51 -26.13
CA ASP A 756 -9.10 11.85 -26.30
C ASP A 756 -8.87 12.70 -25.04
N GLY A 757 -9.09 12.12 -23.85
CA GLY A 757 -8.82 12.77 -22.57
C GLY A 757 -7.34 13.04 -22.27
N LEU A 758 -6.42 12.29 -22.90
CA LEU A 758 -4.97 12.46 -22.76
C LEU A 758 -4.36 13.43 -23.78
N THR A 759 -5.14 13.91 -24.76
CA THR A 759 -4.66 14.78 -25.86
C THR A 759 -3.93 16.03 -25.33
N SER A 760 -4.41 16.58 -24.22
CA SER A 760 -3.90 17.80 -23.59
C SER A 760 -2.53 17.64 -22.90
N GLY A 761 -2.11 16.41 -22.57
CA GLY A 761 -0.81 16.15 -21.95
C GLY A 761 0.32 15.79 -22.93
N GLY A 762 0.10 15.99 -24.23
CA GLY A 762 1.14 15.95 -25.26
C GLY A 762 1.67 14.55 -25.60
N SER A 763 2.81 14.50 -26.30
CA SER A 763 3.37 13.27 -26.89
C SER A 763 3.83 12.22 -25.86
N ARG A 764 4.01 12.58 -24.58
CA ARG A 764 4.55 11.70 -23.53
C ARG A 764 3.57 10.65 -23.01
N ILE A 765 2.30 11.03 -22.95
CA ILE A 765 1.20 10.19 -22.48
C ILE A 765 0.34 9.71 -23.64
N LYS A 766 0.73 10.06 -24.88
CA LYS A 766 0.04 9.60 -26.09
C LYS A 766 0.11 8.09 -26.19
N ILE A 767 -1.06 7.47 -26.25
CA ILE A 767 -1.21 6.04 -26.53
C ILE A 767 -1.34 5.88 -28.04
N THR A 768 -0.50 5.02 -28.62
CA THR A 768 -0.51 4.74 -30.06
C THR A 768 -0.80 3.28 -30.33
N LEU A 769 -1.56 3.02 -31.39
CA LEU A 769 -1.77 1.67 -31.88
C LEU A 769 -0.49 1.20 -32.60
N SER A 770 0.17 0.20 -32.05
CA SER A 770 1.40 -0.39 -32.61
C SER A 770 1.08 -1.34 -33.76
N ARG A 771 0.16 -2.29 -33.51
CA ARG A 771 -0.20 -3.33 -34.47
C ARG A 771 -1.56 -3.94 -34.15
N THR A 772 -2.09 -4.66 -35.13
CA THR A 772 -3.27 -5.53 -34.97
C THR A 772 -2.82 -6.99 -34.92
N ARG A 773 -3.45 -7.82 -34.07
CA ARG A 773 -3.28 -9.28 -33.97
C ARG A 773 -4.63 -9.96 -33.76
N THR A 774 -4.74 -11.24 -34.09
CA THR A 774 -5.91 -12.03 -33.67
C THR A 774 -5.80 -12.41 -32.19
N ARG A 775 -6.93 -12.61 -31.50
CA ARG A 775 -6.97 -13.10 -30.11
C ARG A 775 -6.33 -14.49 -29.99
N HIS A 776 -6.50 -15.32 -31.01
CA HIS A 776 -5.86 -16.63 -31.10
C HIS A 776 -4.33 -16.49 -31.15
N ASP A 777 -3.78 -15.67 -32.05
CA ASP A 777 -2.32 -15.47 -32.16
C ASP A 777 -1.72 -14.81 -30.90
N PHE A 778 -2.49 -13.95 -30.23
CA PHE A 778 -2.10 -13.39 -28.93
C PHE A 778 -2.07 -14.46 -27.85
N ALA A 779 -3.10 -15.29 -27.73
CA ALA A 779 -3.18 -16.38 -26.77
C ALA A 779 -2.09 -17.45 -27.00
N THR A 780 -1.79 -17.79 -28.26
CA THR A 780 -0.69 -18.69 -28.64
C THR A 780 0.66 -18.15 -28.20
N GLU A 781 0.92 -16.87 -28.47
CA GLU A 781 2.18 -16.25 -28.04
C GLU A 781 2.28 -16.18 -26.52
N LEU A 782 1.19 -15.81 -25.85
CA LEU A 782 1.12 -15.75 -24.39
C LEU A 782 1.46 -17.12 -23.78
N LEU A 783 0.81 -18.19 -24.25
CA LEU A 783 1.04 -19.57 -23.78
C LEU A 783 2.50 -19.99 -23.99
N ARG A 784 3.10 -19.60 -25.12
CA ARG A 784 4.49 -19.91 -25.46
C ARG A 784 5.51 -19.21 -24.55
N VAL A 785 5.24 -17.97 -24.14
CA VAL A 785 6.24 -17.14 -23.44
C VAL A 785 6.04 -17.05 -21.93
N ILE A 786 4.87 -17.39 -21.41
CA ILE A 786 4.50 -17.22 -19.98
C ILE A 786 5.38 -18.03 -19.02
N SER A 787 6.00 -19.11 -19.50
CA SER A 787 6.96 -19.94 -18.74
C SER A 787 8.33 -19.30 -18.60
N THR A 788 8.63 -18.22 -19.35
CA THR A 788 9.94 -17.56 -19.36
C THR A 788 9.89 -16.20 -18.68
N GLU A 789 10.95 -15.82 -17.96
CA GLU A 789 11.02 -14.52 -17.29
C GLU A 789 10.93 -13.34 -18.29
N LYS A 790 11.62 -13.44 -19.42
CA LYS A 790 11.56 -12.43 -20.50
C LYS A 790 10.15 -12.31 -21.09
N GLY A 791 9.44 -13.43 -21.25
CA GLY A 791 8.06 -13.43 -21.73
C GLY A 791 7.09 -12.80 -20.74
N ARG A 792 7.26 -13.09 -19.45
CA ARG A 792 6.49 -12.46 -18.37
C ARG A 792 6.71 -10.95 -18.33
N ALA A 793 7.95 -10.49 -18.40
CA ALA A 793 8.28 -9.06 -18.43
C ALA A 793 7.69 -8.32 -19.65
N ALA A 794 7.50 -9.03 -20.77
CA ALA A 794 6.87 -8.49 -21.97
C ALA A 794 5.34 -8.47 -21.89
N SER A 795 4.72 -9.33 -21.06
CA SER A 795 3.26 -9.55 -21.05
C SER A 795 2.59 -9.02 -19.79
N ALA A 796 3.34 -8.82 -18.70
CA ALA A 796 2.81 -8.52 -17.39
C ALA A 796 3.67 -7.48 -16.64
N PRO A 797 3.05 -6.64 -15.79
CA PRO A 797 3.76 -5.79 -14.84
C PRO A 797 4.66 -6.61 -13.87
N VAL A 798 5.74 -6.01 -13.36
CA VAL A 798 6.71 -6.68 -12.46
C VAL A 798 6.06 -7.28 -11.20
N ASN A 799 5.02 -6.63 -10.69
CA ASN A 799 4.31 -7.06 -9.47
C ASN A 799 3.03 -7.86 -9.77
N ALA A 800 2.79 -8.22 -11.04
CA ALA A 800 1.60 -8.98 -11.41
C ALA A 800 1.73 -10.44 -10.97
N THR A 801 0.63 -10.99 -10.44
CA THR A 801 0.57 -12.36 -9.91
C THR A 801 -0.20 -13.31 -10.83
N TRP A 802 -1.00 -12.81 -11.78
CA TRP A 802 -1.72 -13.64 -12.74
C TRP A 802 -0.83 -14.54 -13.63
N PRO A 803 0.43 -14.17 -13.99
CA PRO A 803 1.28 -15.05 -14.80
C PRO A 803 1.61 -16.36 -14.09
N ASP A 804 1.86 -16.30 -12.78
CA ASP A 804 2.19 -17.47 -11.96
C ASP A 804 0.98 -18.39 -11.83
N HIS A 805 -0.21 -17.81 -11.62
CA HIS A 805 -1.48 -18.54 -11.59
C HIS A 805 -1.82 -19.23 -12.91
N LEU A 806 -1.59 -18.55 -14.04
CA LEU A 806 -1.84 -19.12 -15.37
C LEU A 806 -0.84 -20.26 -15.65
N GLN A 807 0.45 -20.05 -15.35
CA GLN A 807 1.48 -21.08 -15.52
C GLN A 807 1.20 -22.32 -14.65
N ALA A 808 0.81 -22.13 -13.39
CA ALA A 808 0.45 -23.23 -12.50
C ALA A 808 -0.75 -24.01 -13.06
N ALA A 809 -1.79 -23.32 -13.53
CA ALA A 809 -2.95 -23.96 -14.14
C ALA A 809 -2.60 -24.77 -15.40
N ILE A 810 -1.77 -24.23 -16.29
CA ILE A 810 -1.31 -24.94 -17.48
C ILE A 810 -0.51 -26.19 -17.08
N THR A 811 0.39 -26.05 -16.10
CA THR A 811 1.24 -27.15 -15.64
C THR A 811 0.41 -28.28 -15.04
N SER A 812 -0.56 -27.95 -14.17
CA SER A 812 -1.50 -28.92 -13.59
C SER A 812 -2.41 -29.54 -14.64
N GLY A 813 -2.93 -28.74 -15.57
CA GLY A 813 -3.76 -29.21 -16.67
C GLY A 813 -3.03 -30.19 -17.58
N ASN A 814 -1.79 -29.91 -17.95
CA ASN A 814 -0.97 -30.79 -18.81
C ASN A 814 -0.62 -32.13 -18.13
N GLN A 815 -0.61 -32.19 -16.80
CA GLN A 815 -0.33 -33.40 -16.03
C GLN A 815 -1.58 -34.26 -15.77
N ALA A 816 -2.78 -33.75 -16.07
CA ALA A 816 -4.04 -34.48 -15.92
C ALA A 816 -4.21 -35.53 -17.03
N SER A 817 -4.78 -36.70 -16.70
CA SER A 817 -4.97 -37.81 -17.65
C SER A 817 -5.87 -37.46 -18.85
N ASN A 818 -6.77 -36.50 -18.69
CA ASN A 818 -7.61 -35.89 -19.75
C ASN A 818 -7.40 -34.37 -19.82
N GLY A 819 -6.17 -33.91 -19.63
CA GLY A 819 -5.79 -32.50 -19.70
C GLY A 819 -5.99 -31.88 -21.07
N LEU A 820 -6.24 -30.56 -21.09
CA LEU A 820 -6.36 -29.82 -22.34
C LEU A 820 -5.02 -29.77 -23.09
N LYS A 821 -5.07 -29.96 -24.41
CA LYS A 821 -3.93 -29.73 -25.31
C LYS A 821 -3.60 -28.23 -25.40
N PRO A 822 -2.38 -27.85 -25.81
CA PRO A 822 -2.01 -26.44 -25.97
C PRO A 822 -3.01 -25.63 -26.82
N ASP A 823 -3.51 -26.19 -27.93
CA ASP A 823 -4.47 -25.50 -28.81
C ASP A 823 -5.84 -25.28 -28.16
N GLU A 824 -6.24 -26.16 -27.23
CA GLU A 824 -7.48 -26.01 -26.45
C GLU A 824 -7.31 -24.91 -25.41
N TRP A 825 -6.14 -24.79 -24.77
CA TRP A 825 -5.81 -23.65 -23.91
C TRP A 825 -5.85 -22.32 -24.66
N VAL A 826 -5.26 -22.28 -25.85
CA VAL A 826 -5.30 -21.08 -26.72
C VAL A 826 -6.74 -20.70 -27.03
N SER A 827 -7.59 -21.68 -27.37
CA SER A 827 -9.00 -21.46 -27.69
C SER A 827 -9.79 -20.93 -26.48
N VAL A 828 -9.58 -21.50 -25.29
CA VAL A 828 -10.21 -21.01 -24.05
C VAL A 828 -9.78 -19.57 -23.76
N ILE A 829 -8.47 -19.28 -23.78
CA ILE A 829 -7.95 -17.94 -23.49
C ILE A 829 -8.50 -16.92 -24.50
N ALA A 830 -8.43 -17.22 -25.81
CA ALA A 830 -8.95 -16.34 -26.85
C ALA A 830 -10.46 -16.08 -26.71
N GLY A 831 -11.24 -17.13 -26.42
CA GLY A 831 -12.68 -17.03 -26.20
C GLY A 831 -13.05 -16.25 -24.94
N ARG A 832 -12.28 -16.39 -23.85
CA ARG A 832 -12.50 -15.64 -22.61
C ARG A 832 -12.06 -14.17 -22.72
N LEU A 833 -11.01 -13.87 -23.48
CA LEU A 833 -10.66 -12.49 -23.82
C LEU A 833 -11.78 -11.79 -24.59
N LEU A 834 -12.43 -12.49 -25.53
CA LEU A 834 -13.59 -11.98 -26.24
C LEU A 834 -14.79 -11.77 -25.31
N ALA A 835 -15.14 -12.78 -24.50
CA ALA A 835 -16.26 -12.70 -23.56
C ALA A 835 -16.08 -11.61 -22.50
N ALA A 836 -14.84 -11.30 -22.12
CA ALA A 836 -14.50 -10.21 -21.20
C ALA A 836 -14.42 -8.82 -21.87
N GLY A 837 -14.71 -8.71 -23.17
CA GLY A 837 -14.66 -7.43 -23.89
C GLY A 837 -13.25 -6.89 -24.10
N VAL A 838 -12.22 -7.74 -24.11
CA VAL A 838 -10.83 -7.33 -24.32
C VAL A 838 -10.57 -7.20 -25.82
N GLU A 839 -10.52 -5.97 -26.31
CA GLU A 839 -10.28 -5.60 -27.71
C GLU A 839 -8.89 -5.01 -27.95
N TRP A 840 -8.15 -4.69 -26.89
CA TRP A 840 -6.76 -4.27 -26.97
C TRP A 840 -5.99 -4.63 -25.71
N VAL A 841 -4.67 -4.69 -25.84
CA VAL A 841 -3.73 -4.95 -24.74
C VAL A 841 -2.50 -4.05 -24.86
N PRO A 842 -1.82 -3.69 -23.75
CA PRO A 842 -0.53 -3.02 -23.82
C PRO A 842 0.50 -3.86 -24.60
N ASP A 843 1.32 -3.20 -25.43
CA ASP A 843 2.38 -3.85 -26.21
C ASP A 843 3.70 -3.93 -25.41
N ALA A 844 4.68 -4.65 -25.97
CA ALA A 844 6.02 -4.78 -25.41
C ALA A 844 7.06 -4.06 -26.28
N VAL A 845 7.81 -3.12 -25.69
CA VAL A 845 8.91 -2.42 -26.35
C VAL A 845 10.23 -2.83 -25.70
N LYS A 846 11.21 -3.29 -26.50
CA LYS A 846 12.49 -3.83 -26.02
C LYS A 846 12.31 -4.97 -24.99
N GLY A 847 11.26 -5.77 -25.13
CA GLY A 847 10.96 -6.91 -24.24
C GLY A 847 10.37 -6.52 -22.88
N ARG A 848 9.86 -5.29 -22.73
CA ARG A 848 9.15 -4.84 -21.53
C ARG A 848 7.78 -4.28 -21.87
N LEU A 849 6.79 -4.56 -21.04
CA LEU A 849 5.46 -4.01 -21.15
C LEU A 849 5.48 -2.47 -21.08
N THR A 850 4.68 -1.79 -21.90
CA THR A 850 4.59 -0.33 -21.93
C THR A 850 3.14 0.16 -21.97
N SER A 851 2.90 1.38 -21.48
CA SER A 851 1.58 2.03 -21.46
C SER A 851 1.32 2.91 -22.68
N THR A 852 2.32 3.20 -23.52
CA THR A 852 2.17 4.14 -24.65
C THR A 852 1.95 3.50 -26.00
N THR A 853 2.10 2.18 -26.10
CA THR A 853 1.81 1.46 -27.33
C THR A 853 0.90 0.29 -27.01
N VAL A 854 -0.13 0.10 -27.81
CA VAL A 854 -1.12 -0.97 -27.63
C VAL A 854 -1.22 -1.85 -28.87
N VAL A 855 -1.60 -3.10 -28.66
CA VAL A 855 -1.98 -4.05 -29.70
C VAL A 855 -3.49 -4.15 -29.74
N SER A 856 -4.09 -3.90 -30.91
CA SER A 856 -5.51 -4.19 -31.14
C SER A 856 -5.68 -5.70 -31.35
N LEU A 857 -6.61 -6.28 -30.60
CA LEU A 857 -7.00 -7.67 -30.70
C LEU A 857 -8.28 -7.77 -31.52
N ARG A 858 -8.21 -8.58 -32.58
CA ARG A 858 -9.34 -8.91 -33.46
C ARG A 858 -9.58 -10.42 -33.46
N GLY A 859 -10.58 -10.85 -34.20
CA GLY A 859 -10.93 -12.26 -34.34
C GLY A 859 -12.26 -12.57 -33.68
N ARG A 860 -13.02 -13.43 -34.35
CA ARG A 860 -14.38 -13.81 -33.99
C ARG A 860 -14.34 -14.86 -32.89
N GLU A 861 -15.51 -15.15 -32.34
CA GLU A 861 -15.68 -16.37 -31.56
C GLU A 861 -15.45 -17.54 -32.51
N VAL A 862 -14.24 -18.12 -32.49
CA VAL A 862 -14.08 -19.47 -33.02
C VAL A 862 -14.84 -20.34 -32.05
N ALA A 863 -16.08 -20.67 -32.40
CA ALA A 863 -16.91 -21.59 -31.64
C ALA A 863 -16.26 -22.98 -31.70
N HIS A 864 -15.19 -23.17 -30.93
CA HIS A 864 -14.73 -24.49 -30.53
C HIS A 864 -15.67 -24.97 -29.44
N VAL A 865 -16.87 -25.36 -29.85
CA VAL A 865 -17.77 -26.09 -28.97
C VAL A 865 -17.18 -27.48 -28.83
N VAL A 866 -16.51 -27.72 -27.71
CA VAL A 866 -15.97 -29.03 -27.36
C VAL A 866 -17.15 -29.97 -27.17
N VAL A 867 -17.18 -31.01 -28.00
CA VAL A 867 -18.22 -32.03 -27.96
C VAL A 867 -18.01 -32.88 -26.70
N THR A 868 -18.83 -32.61 -25.68
CA THR A 868 -18.73 -33.24 -24.35
C THR A 868 -19.19 -34.70 -24.30
N GLY A 869 -19.79 -35.21 -25.38
CA GLY A 869 -20.29 -36.59 -25.45
C GLY A 869 -19.19 -37.61 -25.79
N PRO A 870 -19.25 -38.84 -25.23
CA PRO A 870 -18.42 -39.96 -25.68
C PRO A 870 -18.57 -40.20 -27.20
N PRO A 871 -17.52 -40.65 -27.90
CA PRO A 871 -17.58 -41.00 -29.32
C PRO A 871 -18.76 -41.95 -29.61
N GLY A 872 -19.64 -41.59 -30.56
CA GLY A 872 -20.82 -42.39 -30.93
C GLY A 872 -22.10 -42.13 -30.12
N SER A 873 -22.08 -41.24 -29.13
CA SER A 873 -23.30 -40.92 -28.34
C SER A 873 -24.27 -39.99 -29.09
N LEU A 874 -25.58 -40.15 -28.86
CA LEU A 874 -26.62 -39.24 -29.36
C LEU A 874 -26.40 -37.78 -28.92
N ARG A 875 -25.85 -37.57 -27.71
CA ARG A 875 -25.49 -36.24 -27.19
C ARG A 875 -24.36 -35.60 -28.01
N ARG A 876 -23.36 -36.39 -28.41
CA ARG A 876 -22.28 -35.95 -29.31
C ARG A 876 -22.83 -35.60 -30.69
N ALA A 877 -23.67 -36.46 -31.27
CA ALA A 877 -24.28 -36.22 -32.57
C ALA A 877 -25.20 -34.97 -32.57
N ALA A 878 -25.96 -34.75 -31.49
CA ALA A 878 -26.81 -33.57 -31.33
C ALA A 878 -25.98 -32.28 -31.18
N GLN A 879 -24.90 -32.33 -30.39
CA GLN A 879 -23.97 -31.21 -30.25
C GLN A 879 -23.26 -30.90 -31.59
N GLU A 880 -22.78 -31.92 -32.30
CA GLU A 880 -22.17 -31.77 -33.63
C GLU A 880 -23.16 -31.24 -34.68
N ALA A 881 -24.43 -31.65 -34.62
CA ALA A 881 -25.49 -31.13 -35.48
C ALA A 881 -25.85 -29.67 -35.18
N GLN A 882 -25.89 -29.30 -33.90
CA GLN A 882 -26.14 -27.92 -33.47
C GLN A 882 -24.97 -27.00 -33.83
N ILE A 883 -23.73 -27.45 -33.69
CA ILE A 883 -22.53 -26.73 -34.15
C ILE A 883 -22.60 -26.51 -35.67
N LYS A 884 -22.97 -27.53 -36.45
CA LYS A 884 -23.17 -27.39 -37.90
C LYS A 884 -24.28 -26.39 -38.22
N HIS A 885 -25.37 -26.38 -37.45
CA HIS A 885 -26.49 -25.47 -37.64
C HIS A 885 -26.14 -24.02 -37.28
N GLU A 886 -25.45 -23.78 -36.16
CA GLU A 886 -25.00 -22.45 -35.72
C GLU A 886 -23.92 -21.89 -36.65
N LYS A 887 -22.97 -22.72 -37.09
CA LYS A 887 -21.99 -22.35 -38.13
C LYS A 887 -22.69 -21.96 -39.44
N ALA A 888 -23.67 -22.74 -39.88
CA ALA A 888 -24.46 -22.44 -41.07
C ALA A 888 -25.35 -21.19 -40.92
N ALA A 889 -25.89 -20.92 -39.73
CA ALA A 889 -26.68 -19.73 -39.43
C ALA A 889 -25.82 -18.46 -39.37
N HIS A 890 -24.63 -18.55 -38.78
CA HIS A 890 -23.65 -17.47 -38.72
C HIS A 890 -23.08 -17.16 -40.12
N ASP A 891 -22.76 -18.18 -40.91
CA ASP A 891 -22.39 -18.03 -42.33
C ASP A 891 -23.51 -17.37 -43.14
N ARG A 892 -24.78 -17.62 -42.77
CA ARG A 892 -25.96 -16.93 -43.36
C ARG A 892 -26.02 -15.45 -42.97
N ALA A 893 -25.77 -15.11 -41.72
CA ALA A 893 -25.74 -13.72 -41.24
C ALA A 893 -24.58 -12.93 -41.87
N LEU A 894 -23.43 -13.56 -42.08
CA LEU A 894 -22.26 -12.98 -42.76
C LEU A 894 -22.44 -12.79 -44.28
N ARG A 895 -23.36 -13.52 -44.90
CA ARG A 895 -23.79 -13.28 -46.29
C ARG A 895 -24.73 -12.07 -46.39
N GLN A 896 -25.32 -11.61 -45.28
CA GLN A 896 -26.17 -10.41 -45.24
C GLN A 896 -25.36 -9.12 -45.12
N THR A 897 -24.17 -9.13 -44.48
CA THR A 897 -23.22 -8.01 -44.50
C THR A 897 -22.42 -7.99 -45.81
N ARG A 898 -22.67 -6.98 -46.65
CA ARG A 898 -21.94 -6.81 -47.92
C ARG A 898 -20.49 -6.41 -47.62
N ARG A 899 -19.56 -7.35 -47.63
CA ARG A 899 -18.11 -7.12 -47.42
C ARG A 899 -17.34 -7.19 -48.73
N THR A 900 -16.28 -6.41 -48.88
CA THR A 900 -15.46 -6.38 -50.10
C THR A 900 -13.96 -6.27 -49.80
N ILE A 901 -13.13 -6.83 -50.69
CA ILE A 901 -11.67 -6.65 -50.67
C ILE A 901 -11.33 -5.26 -51.24
N SER A 902 -10.57 -4.49 -50.47
CA SER A 902 -10.06 -3.17 -50.85
C SER A 902 -8.58 -3.07 -50.50
N PHE A 903 -7.74 -2.97 -51.53
CA PHE A 903 -6.29 -2.79 -51.39
C PHE A 903 -5.87 -1.34 -51.12
N GLY A 904 -6.83 -0.43 -50.90
CA GLY A 904 -6.55 0.99 -50.66
C GLY A 904 -6.05 1.77 -51.88
N CYS A 905 -6.16 1.21 -53.08
CA CYS A 905 -5.78 1.82 -54.36
C CYS A 905 -6.78 1.44 -55.47
N SER A 906 -6.68 2.08 -56.64
CA SER A 906 -7.50 1.77 -57.81
C SER A 906 -7.27 0.32 -58.27
N PHE A 907 -8.36 -0.34 -58.68
CA PHE A 907 -8.34 -1.68 -59.25
C PHE A 907 -9.10 -1.71 -60.58
N PRO A 908 -8.54 -2.25 -61.68
CA PRO A 908 -7.18 -2.82 -61.83
C PRO A 908 -6.06 -1.82 -61.51
N PHE A 909 -4.87 -2.31 -61.12
CA PHE A 909 -3.78 -1.44 -60.70
C PHE A 909 -3.22 -0.68 -61.89
N THR A 910 -3.33 0.64 -61.88
CA THR A 910 -2.75 1.52 -62.91
C THR A 910 -1.39 2.11 -62.49
N ASN A 911 -1.03 1.96 -61.21
CA ASN A 911 0.22 2.42 -60.62
C ASN A 911 0.71 1.39 -59.59
N VAL A 912 2.01 1.40 -59.29
CA VAL A 912 2.58 0.54 -58.24
C VAL A 912 2.02 0.95 -56.87
N PRO A 913 1.42 0.02 -56.10
CA PRO A 913 0.88 0.30 -54.77
C PRO A 913 1.92 0.89 -53.80
N SER A 914 1.50 1.84 -52.96
CA SER A 914 2.39 2.56 -52.04
C SER A 914 3.20 1.64 -51.13
N LEU A 915 2.61 0.55 -50.61
CA LEU A 915 3.33 -0.42 -49.77
C LEU A 915 4.59 -0.99 -50.44
N ILE A 916 4.52 -1.23 -51.75
CA ILE A 916 5.61 -1.78 -52.54
C ILE A 916 6.63 -0.67 -52.83
N THR A 917 6.15 0.50 -53.27
CA THR A 917 6.99 1.69 -53.50
C THR A 917 7.77 2.08 -52.25
N ASP A 918 7.14 2.08 -51.07
CA ASP A 918 7.77 2.33 -49.78
C ASP A 918 8.83 1.29 -49.44
N GLY A 919 8.60 0.02 -49.81
CA GLY A 919 9.57 -1.06 -49.68
C GLY A 919 10.85 -0.77 -50.48
N PHE A 920 10.69 -0.39 -51.74
CA PHE A 920 11.80 0.01 -52.62
C PHE A 920 12.50 1.28 -52.13
N LEU A 921 11.76 2.30 -51.66
CA LEU A 921 12.33 3.52 -51.10
C LEU A 921 13.13 3.27 -49.82
N LYS A 922 12.60 2.44 -48.90
CA LYS A 922 13.33 1.99 -47.71
C LYS A 922 14.60 1.25 -48.08
N ALA A 923 14.54 0.35 -49.08
CA ALA A 923 15.73 -0.34 -49.57
C ALA A 923 16.75 0.64 -50.16
N LYS A 924 16.32 1.62 -50.97
CA LYS A 924 17.19 2.68 -51.49
C LYS A 924 17.88 3.44 -50.37
N ALA A 925 17.13 3.90 -49.36
CA ALA A 925 17.72 4.60 -48.22
C ALA A 925 18.76 3.75 -47.44
N ILE A 926 18.49 2.45 -47.25
CA ILE A 926 19.40 1.53 -46.55
C ILE A 926 20.68 1.29 -47.36
N PHE A 927 20.54 1.00 -48.66
CA PHE A 927 21.66 0.55 -49.48
C PHE A 927 22.46 1.69 -50.13
N SER A 928 21.89 2.89 -50.31
CA SER A 928 22.61 4.04 -50.87
C SER A 928 23.66 4.65 -49.94
N ASN A 929 23.51 4.53 -48.62
CA ASN A 929 24.41 5.21 -47.66
C ASN A 929 25.54 4.31 -47.12
N LYS A 930 25.28 3.02 -46.86
CA LYS A 930 26.25 2.08 -46.24
C LYS A 930 26.09 0.61 -46.71
N GLY A 931 25.33 0.36 -47.78
CA GLY A 931 24.95 -1.01 -48.16
C GLY A 931 25.51 -1.47 -49.50
N ASP A 932 25.20 -2.72 -49.81
CA ASP A 932 25.60 -3.41 -51.03
C ASP A 932 24.88 -2.85 -52.28
N LEU A 933 25.59 -2.02 -53.05
CA LEU A 933 25.03 -1.35 -54.24
C LEU A 933 24.51 -2.33 -55.29
N ARG A 934 25.06 -3.55 -55.38
CA ARG A 934 24.60 -4.58 -56.32
C ARG A 934 23.22 -5.12 -55.96
N VAL A 935 22.86 -5.10 -54.68
CA VAL A 935 21.50 -5.40 -54.20
C VAL A 935 20.54 -4.28 -54.59
N LEU A 936 20.98 -3.03 -54.48
CA LEU A 936 20.18 -1.87 -54.87
C LEU A 936 19.90 -1.86 -56.38
N ASP A 937 20.91 -2.10 -57.20
CA ASP A 937 20.77 -2.20 -58.66
C ASP A 937 19.78 -3.31 -59.04
N HIS A 938 19.81 -4.45 -58.34
CA HIS A 938 18.86 -5.53 -58.57
C HIS A 938 17.41 -5.16 -58.23
N TYR A 939 17.20 -4.42 -57.14
CA TYR A 939 15.89 -3.87 -56.82
C TYR A 939 15.46 -2.81 -57.85
N GLN A 940 16.40 -2.00 -58.36
CA GLN A 940 16.08 -1.03 -59.41
C GLN A 940 15.62 -1.71 -60.71
N LEU A 941 16.24 -2.84 -61.08
CA LEU A 941 15.76 -3.67 -62.19
C LEU A 941 14.33 -4.16 -61.93
N ALA A 942 14.02 -4.60 -60.72
CA ALA A 942 12.68 -5.11 -60.37
C ALA A 942 11.58 -4.03 -60.43
N ILE A 943 11.82 -2.82 -59.88
CA ILE A 943 10.83 -1.75 -59.90
C ILE A 943 10.64 -1.16 -61.31
N ASN A 944 11.72 -1.06 -62.11
CA ASN A 944 11.63 -0.63 -63.51
C ASN A 944 10.84 -1.66 -64.33
N CYS A 945 11.14 -2.96 -64.16
CA CYS A 945 10.42 -4.04 -64.80
C CYS A 945 8.92 -4.02 -64.44
N LEU A 946 8.58 -3.81 -63.17
CA LEU A 946 7.18 -3.69 -62.74
C LEU A 946 6.48 -2.47 -63.33
N SER A 947 7.14 -1.31 -63.29
CA SER A 947 6.55 -0.06 -63.78
C SER A 947 6.29 -0.10 -65.29
N ASN A 948 7.19 -0.71 -66.06
CA ASN A 948 7.06 -0.84 -67.52
C ASN A 948 6.00 -1.86 -67.96
N ASN A 949 5.60 -2.79 -67.09
CA ASN A 949 4.66 -3.87 -67.40
C ASN A 949 3.44 -3.89 -66.48
N ILE A 950 3.08 -2.74 -65.88
CA ILE A 950 1.99 -2.66 -64.89
C ILE A 950 0.63 -3.07 -65.47
N ASP A 951 0.43 -2.85 -66.77
CA ASP A 951 -0.79 -3.18 -67.50
C ASP A 951 -0.94 -4.70 -67.79
N ASP A 952 0.09 -5.52 -67.52
CA ASP A 952 0.00 -6.97 -67.65
C ASP A 952 -0.95 -7.55 -66.58
N PRO A 953 -2.00 -8.31 -66.96
CA PRO A 953 -2.90 -8.97 -66.01
C PRO A 953 -2.18 -9.85 -64.97
N LEU A 954 -1.01 -10.41 -65.29
CA LEU A 954 -0.20 -11.21 -64.37
C LEU A 954 0.56 -10.35 -63.36
N CYS A 955 0.96 -9.13 -63.73
CA CYS A 955 1.43 -8.13 -62.77
C CYS A 955 0.31 -7.78 -61.80
N CYS A 956 -0.92 -7.59 -62.29
CA CYS A 956 -2.09 -7.39 -61.43
C CYS A 956 -2.30 -8.56 -60.45
N LEU A 957 -2.24 -9.82 -60.91
CA LEU A 957 -2.32 -11.00 -60.05
C LEU A 957 -1.20 -11.04 -58.98
N MET A 958 0.04 -10.79 -59.38
CA MET A 958 1.19 -10.73 -58.47
C MET A 958 0.97 -9.72 -57.35
N LEU A 959 0.44 -8.53 -57.70
CA LEU A 959 0.13 -7.47 -56.75
C LEU A 959 -1.02 -7.88 -55.82
N MET A 960 -2.08 -8.53 -56.32
CA MET A 960 -3.16 -9.05 -55.48
C MET A 960 -2.63 -10.04 -54.43
N ILE A 961 -1.82 -11.00 -54.85
CA ILE A 961 -1.22 -12.00 -53.94
C ILE A 961 -0.31 -11.31 -52.92
N THR A 962 0.59 -10.44 -53.38
CA THR A 962 1.56 -9.75 -52.51
C THR A 962 0.86 -8.88 -51.46
N LEU A 963 -0.09 -8.05 -51.88
CA LEU A 963 -0.82 -7.18 -50.96
C LEU A 963 -1.66 -7.99 -49.97
N THR A 964 -2.25 -9.11 -50.40
CA THR A 964 -2.99 -10.01 -49.51
C THR A 964 -2.08 -10.63 -48.45
N VAL A 965 -0.96 -11.21 -48.86
CA VAL A 965 0.04 -11.76 -47.94
C VAL A 965 0.55 -10.71 -46.95
N CYS A 966 0.83 -9.50 -47.43
CA CYS A 966 1.35 -8.42 -46.59
C CYS A 966 0.27 -7.77 -45.70
N SER A 967 -1.02 -8.01 -45.98
CA SER A 967 -2.15 -7.55 -45.17
C SER A 967 -2.34 -8.36 -43.89
N SER A 968 -1.76 -9.56 -43.84
CA SER A 968 -1.81 -10.47 -42.68
C SER A 968 -1.21 -9.83 -41.44
N SER A 969 -1.90 -9.97 -40.29
CA SER A 969 -1.39 -9.52 -38.99
C SER A 969 -0.13 -10.25 -38.53
N GLU A 970 0.13 -11.44 -39.09
CA GLU A 970 1.33 -12.25 -38.84
C GLU A 970 2.11 -12.51 -40.13
N THR A 971 3.43 -12.70 -40.01
CA THR A 971 4.22 -13.11 -41.17
C THR A 971 3.99 -14.59 -41.46
N LEU A 972 3.57 -14.86 -42.69
CA LEU A 972 3.34 -16.21 -43.19
C LEU A 972 4.65 -16.97 -43.37
N GLU A 973 4.61 -18.27 -43.07
CA GLU A 973 5.68 -19.18 -43.43
C GLU A 973 5.13 -20.55 -43.87
N VAL A 974 5.91 -21.26 -44.65
CA VAL A 974 5.70 -22.69 -44.94
C VAL A 974 6.89 -23.42 -44.34
N ALA A 975 6.64 -24.17 -43.27
CA ALA A 975 7.67 -24.91 -42.54
C ALA A 975 8.29 -26.01 -43.43
N PRO A 976 9.57 -26.39 -43.21
CA PRO A 976 10.15 -27.56 -43.89
C PRO A 976 9.29 -28.80 -43.65
N GLY A 977 9.01 -29.58 -44.70
CA GLY A 977 8.15 -30.77 -44.65
C GLY A 977 6.64 -30.49 -44.60
N SER A 978 6.21 -29.22 -44.52
CA SER A 978 4.80 -28.84 -44.56
C SER A 978 4.41 -28.29 -45.94
N ARG A 979 3.12 -28.45 -46.28
CA ARG A 979 2.46 -27.84 -47.45
C ARG A 979 1.45 -26.76 -47.06
N GLU A 980 1.28 -26.55 -45.76
CA GLU A 980 0.29 -25.61 -45.22
C GLU A 980 0.98 -24.32 -44.78
N PHE A 981 0.26 -23.21 -44.91
CA PHE A 981 0.69 -21.94 -44.34
C PHE A 981 0.60 -21.99 -42.82
N GLY A 982 1.63 -21.46 -42.16
CA GLY A 982 1.67 -21.19 -40.73
C GLY A 982 2.17 -19.77 -40.46
N THR A 983 2.45 -19.47 -39.19
CA THR A 983 2.95 -18.17 -38.75
C THR A 983 4.39 -18.25 -38.29
N ALA A 984 5.23 -17.35 -38.79
CA ALA A 984 6.61 -17.23 -38.37
C ALA A 984 6.74 -16.69 -36.95
N ALA A 985 7.77 -17.17 -36.22
CA ALA A 985 8.07 -16.74 -34.85
C ALA A 985 8.40 -15.23 -34.73
N LYS A 986 8.78 -14.57 -35.83
CA LYS A 986 9.09 -13.13 -35.86
C LYS A 986 8.37 -12.46 -37.02
N ARG A 987 7.58 -11.43 -36.70
CA ARG A 987 6.96 -10.56 -37.70
C ARG A 987 8.00 -9.76 -38.46
N LYS A 988 7.89 -9.75 -39.78
CA LYS A 988 8.71 -8.98 -40.72
C LYS A 988 8.02 -7.66 -41.06
N ASP A 989 8.80 -6.66 -41.47
CA ASP A 989 8.26 -5.40 -42.00
C ASP A 989 7.48 -5.69 -43.31
N PRO A 990 6.18 -5.34 -43.39
CA PRO A 990 5.37 -5.67 -44.56
C PRO A 990 5.86 -5.05 -45.87
N ALA A 991 6.47 -3.87 -45.83
CA ALA A 991 7.01 -3.21 -47.04
C ALA A 991 8.27 -3.94 -47.54
N GLN A 992 9.15 -4.38 -46.62
CA GLN A 992 10.29 -5.23 -46.97
C GLN A 992 9.87 -6.62 -47.49
N LEU A 993 8.82 -7.21 -46.91
CA LEU A 993 8.26 -8.47 -47.41
C LEU A 993 7.68 -8.30 -48.83
N ALA A 994 6.88 -7.25 -49.05
CA ALA A 994 6.27 -6.95 -50.35
C ALA A 994 7.33 -6.73 -51.44
N LEU A 995 8.37 -5.96 -51.14
CA LEU A 995 9.55 -5.76 -51.99
C LEU A 995 10.15 -7.09 -52.44
N VAL A 996 10.42 -7.98 -51.49
CA VAL A 996 11.08 -9.26 -51.75
C VAL A 996 10.17 -10.19 -52.52
N MET A 997 8.88 -10.26 -52.18
CA MET A 997 7.89 -11.05 -52.92
C MET A 997 7.83 -10.63 -54.38
N VAL A 998 7.59 -9.34 -54.65
CA VAL A 998 7.53 -8.79 -56.02
C VAL A 998 8.83 -9.09 -56.76
N THR A 999 9.99 -8.81 -56.16
CA THR A 999 11.30 -9.04 -56.79
C THR A 999 11.46 -10.51 -57.18
N ARG A 1000 11.12 -11.45 -56.29
CA ARG A 1000 11.25 -12.89 -56.56
C ARG A 1000 10.23 -13.41 -57.56
N MET A 1001 8.99 -12.93 -57.49
CA MET A 1001 7.92 -13.30 -58.42
C MET A 1001 8.25 -12.82 -59.84
N MET A 1002 8.84 -11.63 -59.97
CA MET A 1002 9.29 -11.06 -61.24
C MET A 1002 10.43 -11.83 -61.91
N TRP A 1003 11.31 -12.49 -61.14
CA TRP A 1003 12.35 -13.33 -61.73
C TRP A 1003 11.77 -14.39 -62.65
N PHE A 1004 10.62 -14.97 -62.29
CA PHE A 1004 9.97 -16.02 -63.08
C PHE A 1004 9.03 -15.47 -64.13
N LEU A 1005 8.44 -14.28 -63.92
CA LEU A 1005 7.53 -13.65 -64.89
C LEU A 1005 8.27 -13.02 -66.06
N TYR A 1006 9.36 -12.30 -65.79
CA TYR A 1006 10.20 -11.66 -66.82
C TYR A 1006 11.67 -12.05 -66.63
N PRO A 1007 12.04 -13.33 -66.83
CA PRO A 1007 13.39 -13.83 -66.57
C PRO A 1007 14.47 -13.10 -67.36
N ALA A 1008 14.15 -12.58 -68.55
CA ALA A 1008 15.08 -11.80 -69.38
C ALA A 1008 15.49 -10.45 -68.76
N SER A 1009 14.69 -9.91 -67.82
CA SER A 1009 14.98 -8.62 -67.15
C SER A 1009 15.99 -8.75 -66.01
N PHE A 1010 16.41 -9.98 -65.67
CA PHE A 1010 17.28 -10.25 -64.51
C PHE A 1010 18.50 -11.10 -64.88
N PRO A 1011 19.66 -10.88 -64.24
CA PRO A 1011 20.85 -11.70 -64.46
C PRO A 1011 20.71 -13.09 -63.82
N TRP A 1012 20.69 -14.15 -64.63
CA TRP A 1012 20.63 -15.55 -64.16
C TRP A 1012 21.99 -16.26 -64.19
N LYS A 1013 22.93 -15.81 -65.03
CA LYS A 1013 24.27 -16.38 -65.17
C LYS A 1013 25.29 -15.60 -64.34
N LYS A 1014 26.17 -16.32 -63.66
CA LYS A 1014 27.29 -15.74 -62.90
C LYS A 1014 28.24 -15.02 -63.86
N GLY A 1015 28.53 -13.74 -63.63
CA GLY A 1015 29.41 -12.93 -64.49
C GLY A 1015 28.73 -12.28 -65.70
N SER A 1016 27.40 -12.22 -65.74
CA SER A 1016 26.68 -11.31 -66.64
C SER A 1016 27.22 -9.89 -66.45
N SER A 1017 27.52 -9.14 -67.51
CA SER A 1017 28.22 -7.84 -67.49
C SER A 1017 27.49 -6.67 -66.80
N GLY A 1018 26.50 -6.96 -65.95
CA GLY A 1018 25.70 -5.97 -65.21
C GLY A 1018 26.21 -5.71 -63.79
N THR A 1019 25.86 -4.55 -63.26
CA THR A 1019 26.22 -4.12 -61.90
C THR A 1019 25.41 -4.83 -60.81
N ALA A 1020 24.22 -5.37 -61.12
CA ALA A 1020 23.38 -6.16 -60.21
C ALA A 1020 23.92 -7.58 -59.92
N TYR A 1021 23.49 -8.19 -58.81
CA TYR A 1021 23.79 -9.61 -58.49
C TYR A 1021 23.00 -10.57 -59.37
N ASP A 1022 23.55 -11.75 -59.67
CA ASP A 1022 22.73 -12.81 -60.25
C ASP A 1022 21.64 -13.32 -59.28
N VAL A 1023 20.57 -13.90 -59.81
CA VAL A 1023 19.41 -14.38 -59.04
C VAL A 1023 19.78 -15.35 -57.90
N ALA A 1024 20.83 -16.17 -58.09
CA ALA A 1024 21.26 -17.11 -57.05
C ALA A 1024 21.94 -16.38 -55.88
N GLU A 1025 22.80 -15.41 -56.16
CA GLU A 1025 23.45 -14.60 -55.13
C GLU A 1025 22.47 -13.63 -54.46
N MET A 1026 21.58 -13.00 -55.24
CA MET A 1026 20.52 -12.14 -54.70
C MET A 1026 19.57 -12.90 -53.78
N THR A 1027 19.31 -14.18 -54.04
CA THR A 1027 18.49 -15.03 -53.15
C THR A 1027 19.10 -15.16 -51.76
N LYS A 1028 20.41 -15.39 -51.66
CA LYS A 1028 21.10 -15.47 -50.36
C LYS A 1028 21.01 -14.14 -49.60
N LYS A 1029 21.12 -13.01 -50.32
CA LYS A 1029 21.05 -11.67 -49.73
C LYS A 1029 19.68 -11.33 -49.15
N ILE A 1030 18.60 -11.96 -49.63
CA ILE A 1030 17.22 -11.61 -49.26
C ILE A 1030 16.43 -12.74 -48.59
N GLU A 1031 17.00 -13.93 -48.42
CA GLU A 1031 16.29 -15.11 -47.88
C GLU A 1031 15.72 -14.90 -46.46
N HIS A 1032 16.42 -14.13 -45.62
CA HIS A 1032 16.01 -13.84 -44.24
C HIS A 1032 14.86 -12.82 -44.14
N LYS A 1033 14.40 -12.26 -45.26
CA LYS A 1033 13.35 -11.22 -45.34
C LYS A 1033 11.93 -11.78 -45.45
N GLY A 1034 11.75 -13.11 -45.43
CA GLY A 1034 10.45 -13.74 -45.18
C GLY A 1034 9.70 -14.28 -46.39
N CYS A 1035 10.29 -14.32 -47.59
CA CYS A 1035 9.70 -14.98 -48.75
C CYS A 1035 10.59 -16.13 -49.24
N SER A 1036 10.18 -17.37 -48.96
CA SER A 1036 10.90 -18.57 -49.38
C SER A 1036 10.38 -19.12 -50.71
N ASN A 1037 11.15 -20.01 -51.35
CA ASN A 1037 10.69 -20.73 -52.54
C ASN A 1037 9.51 -21.68 -52.26
N ARG A 1038 9.42 -22.21 -51.03
CA ARG A 1038 8.24 -22.99 -50.61
C ARG A 1038 7.00 -22.13 -50.61
N MET A 1039 7.10 -20.91 -50.08
CA MET A 1039 6.00 -19.94 -50.06
C MET A 1039 5.52 -19.60 -51.48
N LEU A 1040 6.42 -19.32 -52.43
CA LEU A 1040 6.02 -19.01 -53.82
C LEU A 1040 5.33 -20.21 -54.51
N ARG A 1041 5.76 -21.44 -54.18
CA ARG A 1041 5.15 -22.67 -54.69
C ARG A 1041 3.74 -22.86 -54.14
N GLU A 1042 3.56 -22.73 -52.82
CA GLU A 1042 2.25 -22.93 -52.19
C GLU A 1042 1.28 -21.75 -52.46
N LEU A 1043 1.78 -20.56 -52.78
CA LEU A 1043 0.97 -19.45 -53.33
C LEU A 1043 0.52 -19.71 -54.78
N GLY A 1044 0.93 -20.82 -55.39
CA GLY A 1044 0.57 -21.18 -56.77
C GLY A 1044 1.27 -20.34 -57.85
N TRP A 1045 2.30 -19.56 -57.51
CA TRP A 1045 3.02 -18.72 -58.47
C TRP A 1045 4.00 -19.51 -59.34
N VAL A 1046 4.66 -20.51 -58.74
CA VAL A 1046 5.67 -21.35 -59.40
C VAL A 1046 5.38 -22.83 -59.19
N THR A 1047 5.82 -23.66 -60.13
CA THR A 1047 5.83 -25.12 -60.01
C THR A 1047 7.27 -25.62 -59.87
N SER A 1048 7.46 -26.70 -59.12
CA SER A 1048 8.79 -27.31 -58.92
C SER A 1048 8.92 -28.55 -59.81
N LYS A 1049 10.01 -28.63 -60.58
CA LYS A 1049 10.41 -29.86 -61.31
C LYS A 1049 11.11 -30.88 -60.39
N SER A 1050 11.46 -30.45 -59.18
CA SER A 1050 12.17 -31.27 -58.19
C SER A 1050 11.26 -31.67 -57.04
N ASN A 1051 11.46 -32.90 -56.53
CA ASN A 1051 10.83 -33.41 -55.30
C ASN A 1051 11.52 -32.90 -54.02
N ARG A 1052 12.48 -31.98 -54.12
CA ARG A 1052 13.09 -31.34 -52.95
C ARG A 1052 12.04 -30.60 -52.13
N ASP A 1053 12.09 -30.79 -50.81
CA ASP A 1053 11.25 -30.07 -49.86
C ASP A 1053 11.44 -28.54 -50.00
N SER A 1054 12.70 -28.11 -50.13
CA SER A 1054 13.08 -26.70 -50.36
C SER A 1054 13.71 -26.54 -51.77
N PRO A 1055 12.92 -26.20 -52.80
CA PRO A 1055 13.41 -26.14 -54.18
C PRO A 1055 14.35 -24.94 -54.40
N ARG A 1056 15.40 -25.12 -55.23
CA ARG A 1056 16.26 -24.03 -55.69
C ARG A 1056 15.55 -23.22 -56.78
N ASN A 1057 15.97 -21.98 -57.03
CA ASN A 1057 15.37 -21.18 -58.11
C ASN A 1057 15.45 -21.86 -59.48
N THR A 1058 16.53 -22.60 -59.75
CA THR A 1058 16.70 -23.38 -60.99
C THR A 1058 15.74 -24.56 -61.12
N ASP A 1059 15.20 -25.03 -60.00
CA ASP A 1059 14.25 -26.15 -59.94
C ASP A 1059 12.81 -25.66 -60.15
N LEU A 1060 12.59 -24.34 -60.16
CA LEU A 1060 11.30 -23.68 -60.25
C LEU A 1060 11.06 -23.12 -61.65
N GLN A 1061 9.82 -23.20 -62.11
CA GLN A 1061 9.34 -22.51 -63.30
C GLN A 1061 8.05 -21.78 -62.99
N LEU A 1062 7.77 -20.69 -63.72
CA LEU A 1062 6.48 -20.02 -63.64
C LEU A 1062 5.37 -21.05 -63.93
N ARG A 1063 4.28 -20.99 -63.17
CA ARG A 1063 3.09 -21.79 -63.47
C ARG A 1063 2.56 -21.42 -64.87
N PRO A 1064 1.96 -22.35 -65.65
CA PRO A 1064 1.45 -22.03 -66.98
C PRO A 1064 0.59 -20.77 -67.00
N GLN A 1065 0.78 -19.94 -68.01
CA GLN A 1065 0.16 -18.62 -68.07
C GLN A 1065 -1.37 -18.68 -68.01
N GLU A 1066 -1.97 -19.70 -68.63
CA GLU A 1066 -3.42 -19.95 -68.62
C GLU A 1066 -3.95 -20.18 -67.19
N ASP A 1067 -3.26 -20.98 -66.38
CA ASP A 1067 -3.61 -21.24 -64.98
C ASP A 1067 -3.54 -19.97 -64.11
N LEU A 1068 -2.51 -19.14 -64.35
CA LEU A 1068 -2.35 -17.88 -63.63
C LEU A 1068 -3.46 -16.90 -64.01
N LEU A 1069 -3.78 -16.78 -65.31
CA LEU A 1069 -4.90 -15.95 -65.77
C LEU A 1069 -6.25 -16.46 -65.24
N GLN A 1070 -6.41 -17.78 -65.10
CA GLN A 1070 -7.58 -18.36 -64.46
C GLN A 1070 -7.67 -17.98 -62.97
N THR A 1071 -6.56 -18.09 -62.24
CA THR A 1071 -6.46 -17.66 -60.84
C THR A 1071 -6.79 -16.16 -60.69
N PHE A 1072 -6.33 -15.31 -61.63
CA PHE A 1072 -6.67 -13.89 -61.66
C PHE A 1072 -8.17 -13.64 -61.83
N ARG A 1073 -8.84 -14.36 -62.75
CA ARG A 1073 -10.30 -14.26 -62.93
C ARG A 1073 -11.05 -14.71 -61.69
N GLU A 1074 -10.62 -15.79 -61.06
CA GLU A 1074 -11.21 -16.33 -59.83
C GLU A 1074 -11.12 -15.30 -58.69
N LEU A 1075 -9.93 -14.79 -58.40
CA LEU A 1075 -9.72 -13.75 -57.39
C LEU A 1075 -10.51 -12.47 -57.70
N ARG A 1076 -10.54 -12.03 -58.97
CA ARG A 1076 -11.33 -10.87 -59.39
C ARG A 1076 -12.82 -11.07 -59.13
N SER A 1077 -13.35 -12.27 -59.40
CA SER A 1077 -14.76 -12.61 -59.13
C SER A 1077 -15.05 -12.71 -57.62
N ALA A 1078 -14.05 -13.11 -56.83
CA ALA A 1078 -14.14 -13.27 -55.39
C ALA A 1078 -13.93 -11.97 -54.60
N MET A 1079 -13.58 -10.83 -55.23
CA MET A 1079 -13.37 -9.56 -54.51
C MET A 1079 -14.59 -9.10 -53.68
N LYS A 1080 -15.80 -9.53 -54.04
CA LYS A 1080 -17.05 -9.26 -53.27
C LYS A 1080 -17.37 -10.35 -52.23
N ARG A 1081 -16.51 -11.35 -52.08
CA ARG A 1081 -16.61 -12.50 -51.18
C ARG A 1081 -15.25 -12.71 -50.50
N PRO A 1082 -14.89 -11.88 -49.51
CA PRO A 1082 -13.56 -11.91 -48.90
C PRO A 1082 -13.12 -13.29 -48.41
N ASP A 1083 -14.04 -14.07 -47.85
CA ASP A 1083 -13.76 -15.43 -47.38
C ASP A 1083 -13.28 -16.35 -48.52
N ASP A 1084 -13.97 -16.34 -49.67
CA ASP A 1084 -13.59 -17.08 -50.87
C ASP A 1084 -12.28 -16.55 -51.47
N PHE A 1085 -12.10 -15.23 -51.48
CA PHE A 1085 -10.91 -14.58 -52.00
C PHE A 1085 -9.65 -15.03 -51.24
N ILE A 1086 -9.70 -14.95 -49.91
CA ILE A 1086 -8.60 -15.33 -49.03
C ILE A 1086 -8.34 -16.83 -49.12
N SER A 1087 -9.40 -17.64 -49.24
CA SER A 1087 -9.27 -19.07 -49.39
C SER A 1087 -8.51 -19.47 -50.66
N VAL A 1088 -8.76 -18.78 -51.77
CA VAL A 1088 -8.02 -19.01 -53.04
C VAL A 1088 -6.54 -18.61 -52.90
N VAL A 1089 -6.21 -17.52 -52.22
CA VAL A 1089 -4.81 -17.07 -52.05
C VAL A 1089 -3.99 -18.04 -51.19
N PHE A 1090 -4.55 -18.51 -50.07
CA PHE A 1090 -3.83 -19.38 -49.13
C PHE A 1090 -4.10 -20.87 -49.32
N ASN A 1091 -4.95 -21.24 -50.29
CA ASN A 1091 -5.43 -22.60 -50.50
C ASN A 1091 -5.92 -23.26 -49.18
N SER A 1092 -6.67 -22.50 -48.38
CA SER A 1092 -7.12 -22.90 -47.04
C SER A 1092 -8.54 -22.41 -46.78
N GLN A 1093 -9.38 -23.25 -46.18
CA GLN A 1093 -10.73 -22.88 -45.75
C GLN A 1093 -10.78 -22.43 -44.28
N ASP A 1094 -9.62 -22.28 -43.64
CA ASP A 1094 -9.53 -21.82 -42.25
C ASP A 1094 -9.83 -20.31 -42.18
N SER A 1095 -10.89 -19.98 -41.41
CA SER A 1095 -11.33 -18.61 -41.18
C SER A 1095 -10.26 -17.71 -40.54
N ILE A 1096 -9.25 -18.28 -39.87
CA ILE A 1096 -8.17 -17.51 -39.25
C ILE A 1096 -7.42 -16.65 -40.27
N TRP A 1097 -7.32 -17.10 -41.54
CA TRP A 1097 -6.66 -16.33 -42.59
C TRP A 1097 -7.44 -15.09 -42.98
N THR A 1098 -8.77 -15.18 -43.02
CA THR A 1098 -9.63 -14.02 -43.23
C THR A 1098 -9.46 -13.01 -42.09
N GLU A 1099 -9.37 -13.49 -40.85
CA GLU A 1099 -9.17 -12.62 -39.68
C GLU A 1099 -7.82 -11.92 -39.70
N ARG A 1100 -6.75 -12.64 -40.04
CA ARG A 1100 -5.41 -12.07 -40.19
C ARG A 1100 -5.35 -11.01 -41.28
N CYS A 1101 -6.09 -11.19 -42.38
CA CYS A 1101 -6.16 -10.26 -43.51
C CYS A 1101 -7.27 -9.21 -43.40
N ALA A 1102 -7.85 -9.00 -42.21
CA ALA A 1102 -8.96 -8.07 -42.02
C ALA A 1102 -8.66 -6.61 -42.42
N SER A 1103 -7.38 -6.23 -42.55
CA SER A 1103 -6.97 -4.88 -42.94
C SER A 1103 -7.36 -4.50 -44.39
N ILE A 1104 -7.56 -5.49 -45.26
CA ILE A 1104 -8.01 -5.29 -46.66
C ILE A 1104 -9.49 -5.62 -46.84
N ILE A 1105 -10.24 -5.90 -45.77
CA ILE A 1105 -11.67 -6.21 -45.82
C ILE A 1105 -12.44 -4.99 -45.34
N LYS A 1106 -13.36 -4.48 -46.17
CA LYS A 1106 -14.23 -3.34 -45.83
C LYS A 1106 -15.69 -3.73 -45.87
N ASP A 1107 -16.46 -3.22 -44.92
CA ASP A 1107 -17.92 -3.23 -44.98
C ASP A 1107 -18.38 -2.23 -46.04
N ARG A 1108 -19.39 -2.59 -46.82
CA ARG A 1108 -19.90 -1.84 -47.97
C ARG A 1108 -21.13 -1.02 -47.64
#